data_AF-A0A6J7IPE5-F1
#
_entry.id   AF-A0A6J7IPE5-F1
#
_cell.length_a   1.000
_cell.length_b   1.000
_cell.length_c   1.000
_cell.angle_alpha   90.00
_cell.angle_beta   90.00
_cell.angle_gamma   90.00
#
_symmetry.space_group_name_H-M   'P 1'
#
loop_
_entity.id
_entity.type
_entity.pdbx_description
1 polymer ?
#
loop_
_entity_poly.entity_id
_entity_poly.type
_entity_poly.pdbx_seq_one_letter_code
_entity_poly.pdbx_strand_id
1 'polypeptide(L)'
;MPTLNKSILLVGHASGRYISGAELSLIDNLKSLVALGRRVVVIIPNEDNPDYISRIREFTQEIYFVHIPWNIANNKADSDIIERIVEIANITNAEMIFSNTITMREPLIAARRMSIPSVCVVREVPAHDSSLSIMLKKDLKQIVSEIHTISDFIIANSIYTLNAFHLNGKSAIVRNTFNEELLKMIRENNKTFNIGYVGNLNREKGFADFISIARHFETQENLRFLAFGNMEPAFLSEYGDDFPKNIELKGYESDQAKIYPNLDLLLQLSILNESFSRVTLESMASAVPVIAYNVGAVAELFNNGVTGYLVVPGDIDEITRLISFLSQDPVGAGNMGDAARSFAQGNFSPELQVQDLKRVLTAVTVNHENALHFSTDISIPVSEINRSHFKEPFLVGNRARFATATGVKFVSDNQFVVASLLGQQLHLYEFDSKNRTGALVSTIDSHNGNILVSLDTIDFNGKDLIIGADCEFSSISTYRVSNKSLEYLETIPVGDSPTNFIHGAIFATSDSNVVAACITAGNKGISFYNRLTKKMIGHFSTGDWGVKDMAMLALDSDRFIAVCTKSNVGQDLKTEHAINLLVVQTSKWLFRFKRFKVISEFLIPDESIETIQIRGEYIFLACQSADSITVMRHENGNLYKVDELQGFSFPHGVDISPDGKWMAVANYGTSSVRIRENTFPV
;
A
#
# COMPACT_ATOMS: atom_id res chain seq x y z
N MET A 1 -26.89 20.45 -11.16
CA MET A 1 -27.25 19.15 -11.75
C MET A 1 -25.96 18.43 -12.08
N PRO A 2 -25.62 17.27 -11.49
CA PRO A 2 -24.39 16.59 -11.83
C PRO A 2 -24.53 15.87 -13.19
N THR A 3 -23.68 16.25 -14.15
CA THR A 3 -22.95 15.36 -15.09
C THR A 3 -23.64 14.10 -15.65
N LEU A 4 -24.92 14.14 -16.03
CA LEU A 4 -25.64 12.97 -16.58
C LEU A 4 -25.10 12.41 -17.90
N ASN A 5 -24.05 13.00 -18.49
CA ASN A 5 -23.52 12.57 -19.79
C ASN A 5 -22.21 11.77 -19.71
N LYS A 6 -21.56 11.65 -18.55
CA LYS A 6 -20.28 10.90 -18.42
C LYS A 6 -20.52 9.49 -17.89
N SER A 7 -19.80 8.50 -18.43
CA SER A 7 -19.90 7.10 -18.02
C SER A 7 -18.63 6.60 -17.33
N ILE A 8 -18.75 5.55 -16.52
CA ILE A 8 -17.62 4.72 -16.08
C ILE A 8 -17.69 3.42 -16.87
N LEU A 9 -16.59 3.04 -17.52
CA LEU A 9 -16.48 1.74 -18.17
C LEU A 9 -15.99 0.71 -17.17
N LEU A 10 -16.76 -0.34 -16.96
CA LEU A 10 -16.39 -1.48 -16.12
C LEU A 10 -16.15 -2.70 -17.00
N VAL A 11 -14.89 -3.12 -17.09
CA VAL A 11 -14.47 -4.22 -17.99
C VAL A 11 -14.27 -5.49 -17.19
N GLY A 12 -15.05 -6.51 -17.52
CA GLY A 12 -14.98 -7.85 -16.94
C GLY A 12 -14.31 -8.86 -17.86
N HIS A 13 -13.95 -10.01 -17.30
CA HIS A 13 -13.49 -11.15 -18.07
C HIS A 13 -14.66 -12.05 -18.49
N ALA A 14 -14.35 -13.08 -19.29
CA ALA A 14 -15.34 -14.03 -19.78
C ALA A 14 -15.84 -14.87 -18.62
N SER A 15 -17.15 -15.12 -18.59
CA SER A 15 -17.72 -16.06 -17.64
C SER A 15 -17.87 -17.43 -18.28
N GLY A 16 -17.54 -18.47 -17.52
CA GLY A 16 -17.89 -19.83 -17.91
C GLY A 16 -19.40 -20.06 -17.81
N ARG A 17 -19.81 -21.33 -17.83
CA ARG A 17 -21.22 -21.72 -17.64
C ARG A 17 -21.81 -21.25 -16.31
N TYR A 18 -20.96 -21.05 -15.30
CA TYR A 18 -21.34 -20.68 -13.93
C TYR A 18 -20.66 -19.37 -13.52
N ILE A 19 -21.36 -18.57 -12.72
CA ILE A 19 -20.84 -17.33 -12.16
C ILE A 19 -19.88 -17.67 -11.00
N SER A 20 -18.68 -17.08 -10.99
CA SER A 20 -17.68 -17.25 -9.94
C SER A 20 -17.48 -15.95 -9.14
N GLY A 21 -16.52 -15.96 -8.21
CA GLY A 21 -16.25 -14.80 -7.35
C GLY A 21 -15.84 -13.54 -8.11
N ALA A 22 -15.21 -13.67 -9.28
CA ALA A 22 -14.72 -12.54 -10.05
C ALA A 22 -15.84 -11.82 -10.81
N GLU A 23 -16.82 -12.55 -11.34
CA GLU A 23 -18.07 -12.01 -11.89
C GLU A 23 -18.95 -11.39 -10.81
N LEU A 24 -19.10 -12.05 -9.65
CA LEU A 24 -19.86 -11.49 -8.53
C LEU A 24 -19.27 -10.16 -8.06
N SER A 25 -17.95 -10.06 -7.96
CA SER A 25 -17.32 -8.80 -7.56
C SER A 25 -17.32 -7.75 -8.70
N LEU A 26 -17.51 -8.14 -9.98
CA LEU A 26 -17.90 -7.16 -11.02
C LEU A 26 -19.27 -6.56 -10.72
N ILE A 27 -20.25 -7.42 -10.43
CA ILE A 27 -21.63 -7.03 -10.14
C ILE A 27 -21.68 -6.16 -8.87
N ASP A 28 -20.92 -6.50 -7.84
CA ASP A 28 -20.83 -5.72 -6.60
C ASP A 28 -20.32 -4.29 -6.88
N ASN A 29 -19.25 -4.16 -7.67
CA ASN A 29 -18.72 -2.86 -8.09
C ASN A 29 -19.73 -2.10 -8.96
N LEU A 30 -20.39 -2.77 -9.91
CA LEU A 30 -21.45 -2.19 -10.74
C LEU A 30 -22.59 -1.62 -9.87
N LYS A 31 -23.12 -2.43 -8.95
CA LYS A 31 -24.18 -2.04 -8.01
C LYS A 31 -23.74 -0.85 -7.18
N SER A 32 -22.53 -0.87 -6.65
CA SER A 32 -21.98 0.23 -5.83
C SER A 32 -21.79 1.53 -6.61
N LEU A 33 -21.29 1.47 -7.85
CA LEU A 33 -21.16 2.65 -8.72
C LEU A 33 -22.51 3.25 -9.07
N VAL A 34 -23.51 2.42 -9.40
CA VAL A 34 -24.88 2.87 -9.69
C VAL A 34 -25.53 3.48 -8.44
N ALA A 35 -25.32 2.89 -7.25
CA ALA A 35 -25.79 3.46 -5.98
C ALA A 35 -25.18 4.83 -5.67
N LEU A 36 -23.95 5.09 -6.15
CA LEU A 36 -23.30 6.42 -6.09
C LEU A 36 -23.82 7.39 -7.16
N GLY A 37 -24.84 7.01 -7.94
CA GLY A 37 -25.43 7.83 -9.00
C GLY A 37 -24.60 7.91 -10.27
N ARG A 38 -23.66 6.97 -10.50
CA ARG A 38 -22.84 6.92 -11.72
C ARG A 38 -23.55 6.13 -12.82
N ARG A 39 -23.45 6.61 -14.06
CA ARG A 39 -23.81 5.83 -15.26
C ARG A 39 -22.66 4.86 -15.56
N VAL A 40 -22.94 3.57 -15.62
CA VAL A 40 -21.93 2.52 -15.83
C VAL A 40 -22.22 1.78 -17.13
N VAL A 41 -21.20 1.63 -17.95
CA VAL A 41 -21.21 0.79 -19.16
C VAL A 41 -20.35 -0.42 -18.90
N VAL A 42 -20.86 -1.61 -19.21
CA VAL A 42 -20.15 -2.87 -18.95
C VAL A 42 -19.60 -3.43 -20.26
N ILE A 43 -18.34 -3.86 -20.23
CA ILE A 43 -17.72 -4.62 -21.32
C ILE A 43 -17.41 -6.02 -20.80
N ILE A 44 -17.90 -7.04 -21.51
CA ILE A 44 -17.59 -8.46 -21.22
C ILE A 44 -17.25 -9.21 -22.53
N PRO A 45 -16.54 -10.34 -22.49
CA PRO A 45 -16.04 -10.97 -23.73
C PRO A 45 -17.06 -11.62 -24.65
N ASN A 46 -18.14 -12.16 -24.11
CA ASN A 46 -19.13 -12.95 -24.87
C ASN A 46 -20.49 -12.95 -24.16
N GLU A 47 -21.49 -13.51 -24.83
CA GLU A 47 -22.87 -13.65 -24.34
C GLU A 47 -23.19 -15.04 -23.77
N ASP A 48 -22.16 -15.86 -23.53
CA ASP A 48 -22.30 -17.30 -23.25
C ASP A 48 -22.95 -17.63 -21.89
N ASN A 49 -23.04 -16.65 -20.98
CA ASN A 49 -23.64 -16.80 -19.65
C ASN A 49 -24.87 -15.88 -19.48
N PRO A 50 -26.09 -16.37 -19.77
CA PRO A 50 -27.32 -15.59 -19.64
C PRO A 50 -27.63 -15.11 -18.22
N ASP A 51 -27.29 -15.88 -17.18
CA ASP A 51 -27.52 -15.50 -15.77
C ASP A 51 -26.65 -14.29 -15.42
N TYR A 52 -25.37 -14.31 -15.82
CA TYR A 52 -24.45 -13.20 -15.58
C TYR A 52 -24.95 -11.91 -16.24
N ILE A 53 -25.39 -12.00 -17.49
CA ILE A 53 -25.95 -10.86 -18.25
C ILE A 53 -27.25 -10.36 -17.60
N SER A 54 -28.12 -11.27 -17.15
CA SER A 54 -29.37 -10.90 -16.48
C SER A 54 -29.10 -10.08 -15.22
N ARG A 55 -28.14 -10.50 -14.39
CA ARG A 55 -27.74 -9.76 -13.18
C ARG A 55 -27.11 -8.40 -13.48
N ILE A 56 -26.33 -8.29 -14.56
CA ILE A 56 -25.80 -6.99 -15.02
C ILE A 56 -26.95 -6.06 -15.46
N ARG A 57 -27.96 -6.60 -16.15
CA ARG A 57 -29.13 -5.85 -16.66
C ARG A 57 -30.04 -5.27 -15.59
N GLU A 58 -29.96 -5.76 -14.35
CA GLU A 58 -30.64 -5.14 -13.21
C GLU A 58 -30.13 -3.71 -12.94
N PHE A 59 -28.89 -3.40 -13.35
CA PHE A 59 -28.24 -2.13 -13.04
C PHE A 59 -27.88 -1.28 -14.27
N THR A 60 -27.65 -1.89 -15.44
CA THR A 60 -27.37 -1.15 -16.68
C THR A 60 -27.83 -1.90 -17.93
N GLN A 61 -28.32 -1.16 -18.93
CA GLN A 61 -28.67 -1.71 -20.24
C GLN A 61 -27.52 -1.60 -21.27
N GLU A 62 -26.43 -0.90 -20.91
CA GLU A 62 -25.33 -0.60 -21.82
C GLU A 62 -24.21 -1.63 -21.66
N ILE A 63 -24.36 -2.75 -22.39
CA ILE A 63 -23.43 -3.88 -22.37
C ILE A 63 -22.81 -4.03 -23.76
N TYR A 64 -21.47 -4.08 -23.81
CA TYR A 64 -20.72 -4.33 -25.03
C TYR A 64 -19.96 -5.65 -24.93
N PHE A 65 -19.91 -6.36 -26.05
CA PHE A 65 -19.18 -7.61 -26.18
C PHE A 65 -17.87 -7.39 -26.93
N VAL A 66 -16.74 -7.56 -26.24
CA VAL A 66 -15.40 -7.39 -26.81
C VAL A 66 -14.55 -8.57 -26.35
N HIS A 67 -14.17 -9.45 -27.28
CA HIS A 67 -13.39 -10.63 -26.95
C HIS A 67 -11.96 -10.24 -26.52
N ILE A 68 -11.71 -10.23 -25.20
CA ILE A 68 -10.39 -9.99 -24.61
C ILE A 68 -9.80 -11.35 -24.22
N PRO A 69 -8.79 -11.86 -24.94
CA PRO A 69 -8.22 -13.18 -24.64
C PRO A 69 -7.50 -13.16 -23.29
N TRP A 70 -7.65 -14.23 -22.52
CA TRP A 70 -6.83 -14.49 -21.32
C TRP A 70 -5.34 -14.72 -21.65
N ASN A 71 -5.01 -14.88 -22.93
CA ASN A 71 -3.73 -15.40 -23.37
C ASN A 71 -2.65 -14.31 -23.45
N ILE A 72 -1.89 -14.19 -22.37
CA ILE A 72 -0.72 -13.30 -22.23
C ILE A 72 0.56 -13.93 -22.83
N ALA A 73 0.47 -15.08 -23.54
CA ALA A 73 1.64 -15.82 -24.02
C ALA A 73 2.63 -15.00 -24.88
N ASN A 74 2.19 -13.89 -25.50
CA ASN A 74 3.02 -12.98 -26.30
C ASN A 74 3.43 -11.67 -25.58
N ASN A 75 3.03 -11.48 -24.33
CA ASN A 75 3.40 -10.35 -23.48
C ASN A 75 3.09 -8.94 -24.06
N LYS A 76 2.34 -8.87 -25.15
CA LYS A 76 2.00 -7.67 -25.90
C LYS A 76 0.48 -7.52 -25.93
N ALA A 77 -0.01 -6.36 -25.52
CA ALA A 77 -1.43 -6.04 -25.59
C ALA A 77 -1.88 -5.94 -27.05
N ASP A 78 -3.09 -6.39 -27.33
CA ASP A 78 -3.66 -6.37 -28.68
C ASP A 78 -4.13 -4.95 -29.04
N SER A 79 -3.58 -4.38 -30.12
CA SER A 79 -3.90 -3.02 -30.56
C SER A 79 -5.36 -2.87 -30.98
N ASP A 80 -5.93 -3.89 -31.61
CA ASP A 80 -7.28 -3.82 -32.17
C ASP A 80 -8.32 -3.86 -31.05
N ILE A 81 -8.05 -4.62 -30.00
CA ILE A 81 -8.86 -4.64 -28.77
C ILE A 81 -8.77 -3.29 -28.05
N ILE A 82 -7.57 -2.72 -27.94
CA ILE A 82 -7.40 -1.38 -27.35
C ILE A 82 -8.20 -0.33 -28.12
N GLU A 83 -8.07 -0.30 -29.45
CA GLU A 83 -8.84 0.65 -30.30
C GLU A 83 -10.34 0.44 -30.12
N ARG A 84 -10.81 -0.81 -30.05
CA ARG A 84 -12.22 -1.10 -29.83
C ARG A 84 -12.74 -0.59 -28.49
N ILE A 85 -11.96 -0.73 -27.42
CA ILE A 85 -12.29 -0.18 -26.10
C ILE A 85 -12.32 1.35 -26.16
N VAL A 86 -11.35 1.99 -26.84
CA VAL A 86 -11.30 3.44 -27.04
C VAL A 86 -12.52 3.95 -27.82
N GLU A 87 -12.95 3.26 -28.87
CA GLU A 87 -14.18 3.59 -29.62
C GLU A 87 -15.42 3.55 -28.71
N ILE A 88 -15.59 2.48 -27.93
CA ILE A 88 -16.72 2.34 -27.00
C ILE A 88 -16.68 3.45 -25.94
N ALA A 89 -15.50 3.71 -25.38
CA ALA A 89 -15.30 4.76 -24.39
C ALA A 89 -15.64 6.15 -24.94
N ASN A 90 -15.26 6.46 -26.19
CA ASN A 90 -15.62 7.72 -26.85
C ASN A 90 -17.13 7.85 -27.10
N ILE A 91 -17.77 6.81 -27.64
CA ILE A 91 -19.22 6.80 -27.95
C ILE A 91 -20.05 6.95 -26.67
N THR A 92 -19.59 6.37 -25.57
CA THR A 92 -20.29 6.40 -24.29
C THR A 92 -19.88 7.56 -23.39
N ASN A 93 -18.91 8.38 -23.82
CA ASN A 93 -18.34 9.51 -23.11
C ASN A 93 -17.77 9.12 -21.73
N ALA A 94 -16.88 8.13 -21.76
CA ALA A 94 -16.22 7.58 -20.59
C ALA A 94 -15.33 8.62 -19.88
N GLU A 95 -15.47 8.72 -18.56
CA GLU A 95 -14.61 9.54 -17.72
C GLU A 95 -13.59 8.73 -16.93
N MET A 96 -13.71 7.40 -16.92
CA MET A 96 -12.84 6.47 -16.18
C MET A 96 -13.04 5.04 -16.70
N ILE A 97 -12.00 4.20 -16.65
CA ILE A 97 -12.09 2.77 -16.98
C ILE A 97 -11.59 1.91 -15.82
N PHE A 98 -12.40 0.94 -15.43
CA PHE A 98 -12.07 -0.11 -14.46
C PHE A 98 -11.76 -1.41 -15.20
N SER A 99 -10.59 -2.00 -14.92
CA SER A 99 -10.29 -3.39 -15.24
C SER A 99 -10.54 -4.25 -14.01
N ASN A 100 -11.47 -5.19 -14.10
CA ASN A 100 -11.89 -6.01 -12.97
C ASN A 100 -10.87 -7.11 -12.59
N THR A 101 -9.78 -7.29 -13.34
CA THR A 101 -8.75 -8.30 -13.06
C THR A 101 -7.41 -7.82 -13.60
N ILE A 102 -6.32 -8.32 -13.02
CA ILE A 102 -4.96 -8.06 -13.50
C ILE A 102 -4.65 -8.75 -14.83
N THR A 103 -5.46 -9.73 -15.21
CA THR A 103 -5.26 -10.54 -16.42
C THR A 103 -5.64 -9.81 -17.71
N MET A 104 -6.18 -8.60 -17.64
CA MET A 104 -6.55 -7.76 -18.79
C MET A 104 -5.79 -6.44 -18.74
N ARG A 105 -4.92 -6.20 -19.73
CA ARG A 105 -4.08 -4.98 -19.80
C ARG A 105 -4.68 -3.92 -20.72
N GLU A 106 -5.41 -4.37 -21.74
CA GLU A 106 -6.01 -3.59 -22.79
C GLU A 106 -6.91 -2.46 -22.25
N PRO A 107 -7.78 -2.68 -21.24
CA PRO A 107 -8.62 -1.61 -20.70
C PRO A 107 -7.81 -0.48 -20.03
N LEU A 108 -6.73 -0.85 -19.32
CA LEU A 108 -5.87 0.10 -18.63
C LEU A 108 -5.04 0.93 -19.62
N ILE A 109 -4.57 0.29 -20.70
CA ILE A 109 -3.86 0.97 -21.79
C ILE A 109 -4.81 1.89 -22.57
N ALA A 110 -6.06 1.46 -22.81
CA ALA A 110 -7.07 2.28 -23.48
C ALA A 110 -7.37 3.58 -22.70
N ALA A 111 -7.54 3.49 -21.38
CA ALA A 111 -7.73 4.65 -20.51
C ALA A 111 -6.60 5.67 -20.63
N ARG A 112 -5.34 5.19 -20.63
CA ARG A 112 -4.16 6.05 -20.83
C ARG A 112 -4.13 6.74 -22.18
N ARG A 113 -4.45 6.03 -23.27
CA ARG A 113 -4.54 6.65 -24.61
C ARG A 113 -5.55 7.78 -24.64
N MET A 114 -6.63 7.65 -23.87
CA MET A 114 -7.67 8.66 -23.73
C MET A 114 -7.36 9.72 -22.68
N SER A 115 -6.25 9.61 -21.93
CA SER A 115 -5.92 10.49 -20.82
C SER A 115 -7.02 10.58 -19.75
N ILE A 116 -7.74 9.48 -19.52
CA ILE A 116 -8.73 9.33 -18.45
C ILE A 116 -8.22 8.33 -17.40
N PRO A 117 -8.68 8.40 -16.14
CA PRO A 117 -8.19 7.56 -15.07
C PRO A 117 -8.44 6.08 -15.33
N SER A 118 -7.44 5.27 -14.99
CA SER A 118 -7.44 3.82 -15.06
C SER A 118 -7.43 3.19 -13.66
N VAL A 119 -8.38 2.29 -13.39
CA VAL A 119 -8.49 1.59 -12.09
C VAL A 119 -8.36 0.09 -12.30
N CYS A 120 -7.42 -0.56 -11.61
CA CYS A 120 -7.27 -2.02 -11.67
C CYS A 120 -7.77 -2.66 -10.38
N VAL A 121 -8.71 -3.60 -10.48
CA VAL A 121 -9.18 -4.42 -9.35
C VAL A 121 -8.34 -5.69 -9.30
N VAL A 122 -7.59 -5.85 -8.22
CA VAL A 122 -6.68 -6.97 -7.96
C VAL A 122 -7.33 -7.93 -6.99
N ARG A 123 -7.45 -9.20 -7.40
CA ARG A 123 -8.14 -10.25 -6.62
C ARG A 123 -7.41 -11.59 -6.66
N GLU A 124 -6.33 -11.67 -7.41
CA GLU A 124 -5.43 -12.81 -7.49
C GLU A 124 -4.41 -12.76 -6.34
N VAL A 125 -3.63 -13.82 -6.10
CA VAL A 125 -2.51 -13.82 -5.14
C VAL A 125 -1.31 -14.59 -5.75
N PRO A 126 -0.50 -13.94 -6.62
CA PRO A 126 0.49 -14.65 -7.45
C PRO A 126 1.65 -15.27 -6.67
N ALA A 127 1.95 -14.79 -5.44
CA ALA A 127 3.03 -15.32 -4.60
C ALA A 127 2.89 -16.83 -4.31
N HIS A 128 1.67 -17.36 -4.40
CA HIS A 128 1.34 -18.74 -4.05
C HIS A 128 0.45 -19.43 -5.10
N ASP A 129 0.26 -18.80 -6.26
CA ASP A 129 -0.44 -19.35 -7.41
C ASP A 129 0.59 -19.60 -8.53
N SER A 130 1.21 -20.78 -8.49
CA SER A 130 2.18 -21.23 -9.49
C SER A 130 1.54 -21.26 -10.88
N SER A 131 0.27 -21.62 -10.98
CA SER A 131 -0.55 -21.60 -12.20
C SER A 131 -0.66 -20.21 -12.82
N LEU A 132 -0.87 -19.17 -12.02
CA LEU A 132 -0.95 -17.79 -12.50
C LEU A 132 0.41 -17.28 -13.01
N SER A 133 1.50 -17.59 -12.30
CA SER A 133 2.86 -17.23 -12.76
C SER A 133 3.23 -17.95 -14.06
N ILE A 134 2.83 -19.23 -14.19
CA ILE A 134 2.99 -20.04 -15.42
C ILE A 134 2.14 -19.47 -16.56
N MET A 135 0.89 -19.10 -16.30
CA MET A 135 -0.03 -18.54 -17.29
C MET A 135 0.44 -17.18 -17.80
N LEU A 136 0.87 -16.30 -16.89
CA LEU A 136 1.32 -14.95 -17.22
C LEU A 136 2.75 -14.93 -17.77
N LYS A 137 3.52 -16.02 -17.62
CA LYS A 137 4.97 -16.10 -17.90
C LYS A 137 5.75 -14.93 -17.28
N LYS A 138 5.31 -14.46 -16.11
CA LYS A 138 5.89 -13.36 -15.35
C LYS A 138 6.04 -13.77 -13.91
N ASP A 139 7.12 -13.30 -13.29
CA ASP A 139 7.21 -13.35 -11.83
C ASP A 139 6.29 -12.29 -11.19
N LEU A 140 6.02 -12.44 -9.90
CA LEU A 140 5.20 -11.50 -9.12
C LEU A 140 5.70 -10.05 -9.23
N LYS A 141 7.02 -9.83 -9.28
CA LYS A 141 7.60 -8.48 -9.35
C LYS A 141 7.28 -7.81 -10.68
N GLN A 142 7.34 -8.57 -11.77
CA GLN A 142 6.99 -8.10 -13.11
C GLN A 142 5.50 -7.77 -13.21
N ILE A 143 4.64 -8.60 -12.61
CA ILE A 143 3.17 -8.38 -12.57
C ILE A 143 2.86 -7.10 -11.78
N VAL A 144 3.40 -6.99 -10.56
CA VAL A 144 3.20 -5.82 -9.69
C VAL A 144 3.71 -4.54 -10.37
N SER A 145 4.94 -4.57 -10.91
CA SER A 145 5.54 -3.43 -11.62
C SER A 145 4.67 -2.98 -12.79
N GLU A 146 4.15 -3.93 -13.57
CA GLU A 146 3.26 -3.63 -14.68
C GLU A 146 1.95 -2.97 -14.23
N ILE A 147 1.23 -3.57 -13.27
CA ILE A 147 -0.05 -3.03 -12.79
C ILE A 147 0.13 -1.62 -12.24
N HIS A 148 1.17 -1.40 -11.43
CA HIS A 148 1.55 -0.07 -10.96
C HIS A 148 1.88 0.87 -12.12
N THR A 149 2.57 0.37 -13.13
CA THR A 149 2.98 1.18 -14.27
C THR A 149 1.79 1.59 -15.10
N ILE A 150 0.75 0.76 -15.27
CA ILE A 150 -0.36 1.01 -16.21
C ILE A 150 -1.67 1.49 -15.58
N SER A 151 -1.82 1.41 -14.25
CA SER A 151 -3.05 1.83 -13.54
C SER A 151 -2.84 3.15 -12.81
N ASP A 152 -3.82 4.05 -12.78
CA ASP A 152 -3.78 5.29 -11.98
C ASP A 152 -4.29 5.07 -10.56
N PHE A 153 -5.05 4.00 -10.35
CA PHE A 153 -5.41 3.52 -9.03
C PHE A 153 -5.59 2.01 -9.01
N ILE A 154 -5.40 1.39 -7.85
CA ILE A 154 -5.46 -0.06 -7.67
C ILE A 154 -6.39 -0.39 -6.49
N ILE A 155 -7.36 -1.26 -6.72
CA ILE A 155 -8.29 -1.73 -5.70
C ILE A 155 -7.88 -3.15 -5.31
N ALA A 156 -7.64 -3.39 -4.03
CA ALA A 156 -7.52 -4.74 -3.47
C ALA A 156 -8.81 -5.12 -2.73
N ASN A 157 -9.17 -6.40 -2.71
CA ASN A 157 -10.34 -6.90 -2.00
C ASN A 157 -10.11 -7.21 -0.51
N SER A 158 -8.85 -7.35 -0.09
CA SER A 158 -8.45 -7.65 1.29
C SER A 158 -7.11 -6.99 1.66
N ILE A 159 -6.80 -6.97 2.96
CA ILE A 159 -5.49 -6.54 3.46
C ILE A 159 -4.41 -7.50 2.95
N TYR A 160 -4.69 -8.79 2.95
CA TYR A 160 -3.80 -9.83 2.48
C TYR A 160 -3.44 -9.64 1.01
N THR A 161 -4.41 -9.39 0.13
CA THR A 161 -4.14 -9.12 -1.29
C THR A 161 -3.36 -7.84 -1.49
N LEU A 162 -3.69 -6.76 -0.76
CA LEU A 162 -2.95 -5.51 -0.79
C LEU A 162 -1.46 -5.74 -0.45
N ASN A 163 -1.22 -6.49 0.63
CA ASN A 163 0.13 -6.82 1.13
C ASN A 163 0.88 -7.77 0.18
N ALA A 164 0.20 -8.79 -0.37
CA ALA A 164 0.79 -9.78 -1.25
C ALA A 164 1.29 -9.17 -2.57
N PHE A 165 0.64 -8.11 -3.05
CA PHE A 165 1.11 -7.33 -4.21
C PHE A 165 2.07 -6.20 -3.83
N HIS A 166 2.32 -5.98 -2.54
CA HIS A 166 3.10 -4.85 -2.05
C HIS A 166 2.61 -3.50 -2.63
N LEU A 167 1.30 -3.34 -2.80
CA LEU A 167 0.69 -2.16 -3.41
C LEU A 167 0.81 -0.97 -2.46
N ASN A 168 1.53 0.08 -2.88
CA ASN A 168 1.67 1.31 -2.11
C ASN A 168 1.18 2.53 -2.91
N GLY A 169 0.76 3.57 -2.18
CA GLY A 169 0.37 4.86 -2.74
C GLY A 169 -1.05 4.83 -3.31
N LYS A 170 -1.16 4.82 -4.65
CA LYS A 170 -2.42 4.83 -5.43
C LYS A 170 -3.25 3.55 -5.31
N SER A 171 -3.40 3.00 -4.12
CA SER A 171 -4.19 1.80 -3.86
C SER A 171 -5.09 1.95 -2.65
N ALA A 172 -6.20 1.21 -2.64
CA ALA A 172 -7.07 1.11 -1.47
C ALA A 172 -7.76 -0.25 -1.42
N ILE A 173 -8.34 -0.56 -0.26
CA ILE A 173 -9.18 -1.73 -0.09
C ILE A 173 -10.61 -1.35 -0.44
N VAL A 174 -11.22 -2.08 -1.37
CA VAL A 174 -12.67 -2.13 -1.54
C VAL A 174 -13.08 -3.54 -1.25
N ARG A 175 -13.70 -3.74 -0.09
CA ARG A 175 -14.12 -5.05 0.38
C ARG A 175 -15.11 -5.67 -0.60
N ASN A 176 -15.11 -7.00 -0.75
CA ASN A 176 -16.31 -7.62 -1.33
C ASN A 176 -17.44 -7.60 -0.30
N THR A 177 -18.66 -7.75 -0.81
CA THR A 177 -19.89 -7.74 -0.01
C THR A 177 -20.69 -9.03 -0.26
N PHE A 178 -21.79 -9.17 0.45
CA PHE A 178 -22.78 -10.24 0.29
C PHE A 178 -24.16 -9.67 -0.13
N ASN A 179 -25.09 -10.55 -0.48
CA ASN A 179 -26.49 -10.19 -0.76
C ASN A 179 -27.27 -9.97 0.55
N GLU A 180 -27.84 -8.79 0.76
CA GLU A 180 -28.54 -8.46 2.01
C GLU A 180 -29.74 -9.35 2.33
N GLU A 181 -30.33 -10.01 1.33
CA GLU A 181 -31.40 -10.98 1.57
C GLU A 181 -30.92 -12.17 2.43
N LEU A 182 -29.60 -12.46 2.46
CA LEU A 182 -29.01 -13.45 3.36
C LEU A 182 -29.24 -13.11 4.84
N LEU A 183 -29.26 -11.83 5.21
CA LEU A 183 -29.49 -11.40 6.61
C LEU A 183 -30.91 -11.71 7.08
N LYS A 184 -31.85 -11.84 6.14
CA LYS A 184 -33.25 -12.15 6.40
C LYS A 184 -33.52 -13.66 6.42
N MET A 185 -32.55 -14.48 6.05
CA MET A 185 -32.70 -15.93 6.03
C MET A 185 -32.89 -16.48 7.44
N ILE A 186 -33.82 -17.40 7.55
CA ILE A 186 -34.12 -18.14 8.77
C ILE A 186 -33.67 -19.57 8.52
N ARG A 187 -32.83 -20.10 9.42
CA ARG A 187 -32.37 -21.49 9.34
C ARG A 187 -33.54 -22.45 9.45
N GLU A 188 -33.52 -23.52 8.66
CA GLU A 188 -34.49 -24.58 8.75
C GLU A 188 -34.30 -25.39 10.04
N ASN A 189 -35.41 -25.82 10.64
CA ASN A 189 -35.37 -26.68 11.82
C ASN A 189 -35.14 -28.12 11.37
N ASN A 190 -33.88 -28.47 11.12
CA ASN A 190 -33.46 -29.79 10.69
C ASN A 190 -33.46 -30.80 11.84
N LYS A 191 -33.78 -32.06 11.54
CA LYS A 191 -33.67 -33.17 12.52
C LYS A 191 -32.22 -33.62 12.74
N THR A 192 -31.34 -33.27 11.81
CA THR A 192 -29.91 -33.58 11.80
C THR A 192 -29.13 -32.28 11.86
N PHE A 193 -27.90 -32.35 12.36
CA PHE A 193 -26.94 -31.26 12.28
C PHE A 193 -26.24 -31.34 10.91
N ASN A 194 -26.49 -30.35 10.06
CA ASN A 194 -26.08 -30.34 8.67
C ASN A 194 -24.78 -29.53 8.49
N ILE A 195 -23.72 -30.20 8.04
CA ILE A 195 -22.41 -29.63 7.76
C ILE A 195 -22.27 -29.42 6.25
N GLY A 196 -22.07 -28.18 5.83
CA GLY A 196 -21.99 -27.78 4.43
C GLY A 196 -20.57 -27.62 3.90
N TYR A 197 -20.44 -27.88 2.61
CA TYR A 197 -19.30 -27.47 1.79
C TYR A 197 -19.83 -26.77 0.53
N VAL A 198 -19.29 -25.61 0.19
CA VAL A 198 -19.74 -24.82 -0.97
C VAL A 198 -18.52 -24.35 -1.75
N GLY A 199 -18.43 -24.74 -3.03
CA GLY A 199 -17.32 -24.37 -3.91
C GLY A 199 -17.05 -25.43 -4.98
N ASN A 200 -16.01 -25.25 -5.81
CA ASN A 200 -15.62 -26.31 -6.75
C ASN A 200 -15.18 -27.56 -5.98
N LEU A 201 -15.71 -28.73 -6.35
CA LEU A 201 -15.42 -29.99 -5.67
C LEU A 201 -14.13 -30.58 -6.27
N ASN A 202 -12.99 -30.08 -5.79
CA ASN A 202 -11.66 -30.49 -6.23
C ASN A 202 -10.65 -30.53 -5.06
N ARG A 203 -9.44 -31.01 -5.33
CA ARG A 203 -8.39 -31.18 -4.32
C ARG A 203 -7.89 -29.85 -3.74
N GLU A 204 -7.74 -28.82 -4.57
CA GLU A 204 -7.25 -27.49 -4.17
C GLU A 204 -8.23 -26.71 -3.26
N LYS A 205 -9.52 -27.02 -3.39
CA LYS A 205 -10.56 -26.52 -2.50
C LYS A 205 -10.77 -27.40 -1.26
N GLY A 206 -9.93 -28.42 -1.06
CA GLY A 206 -9.96 -29.29 0.12
C GLY A 206 -11.15 -30.22 0.18
N PHE A 207 -11.76 -30.56 -0.96
CA PHE A 207 -12.91 -31.47 -0.96
C PHE A 207 -12.52 -32.89 -0.52
N ALA A 208 -11.27 -33.31 -0.73
CA ALA A 208 -10.76 -34.58 -0.20
C ALA A 208 -10.74 -34.62 1.35
N ASP A 209 -10.44 -33.49 2.00
CA ASP A 209 -10.47 -33.36 3.46
C ASP A 209 -11.92 -33.39 3.95
N PHE A 210 -12.84 -32.72 3.24
CA PHE A 210 -14.27 -32.78 3.52
C PHE A 210 -14.79 -34.23 3.51
N ILE A 211 -14.41 -35.03 2.52
CA ILE A 211 -14.79 -36.45 2.45
C ILE A 211 -14.18 -37.24 3.61
N SER A 212 -12.92 -36.99 3.97
CA SER A 212 -12.24 -37.66 5.08
C SER A 212 -12.92 -37.35 6.42
N ILE A 213 -13.32 -36.10 6.64
CA ILE A 213 -14.11 -35.67 7.81
C ILE A 213 -15.47 -36.36 7.81
N ALA A 214 -16.20 -36.36 6.69
CA ALA A 214 -17.49 -37.04 6.59
C ALA A 214 -17.38 -38.54 6.92
N ARG A 215 -16.32 -39.20 6.44
CA ARG A 215 -16.03 -40.62 6.73
C ARG A 215 -15.81 -40.89 8.21
N HIS A 216 -15.16 -39.98 8.94
CA HIS A 216 -15.01 -40.09 10.40
C HIS A 216 -16.37 -40.20 11.12
N PHE A 217 -17.38 -39.51 10.60
CA PHE A 217 -18.71 -39.43 11.18
C PHE A 217 -19.75 -40.33 10.50
N GLU A 218 -19.33 -41.29 9.66
CA GLU A 218 -20.25 -42.07 8.82
C GLU A 218 -21.29 -42.87 9.61
N THR A 219 -20.95 -43.28 10.84
CA THR A 219 -21.86 -44.03 11.74
C THR A 219 -22.76 -43.14 12.60
N GLN A 220 -22.61 -41.81 12.54
CA GLN A 220 -23.40 -40.87 13.34
C GLN A 220 -24.62 -40.38 12.54
N GLU A 221 -25.79 -40.97 12.80
CA GLU A 221 -27.01 -40.69 12.03
C GLU A 221 -27.56 -39.26 12.20
N ASN A 222 -27.14 -38.56 13.27
CA ASN A 222 -27.53 -37.18 13.55
C ASN A 222 -26.69 -36.15 12.77
N LEU A 223 -25.65 -36.55 12.04
CA LEU A 223 -24.82 -35.65 11.23
C LEU A 223 -25.01 -35.92 9.74
N ARG A 224 -25.12 -34.85 8.95
CA ARG A 224 -25.21 -34.92 7.48
C ARG A 224 -24.23 -33.96 6.84
N PHE A 225 -23.60 -34.38 5.75
CA PHE A 225 -22.62 -33.60 5.01
C PHE A 225 -23.21 -33.23 3.65
N LEU A 226 -23.40 -31.94 3.38
CA LEU A 226 -24.02 -31.44 2.14
C LEU A 226 -22.97 -30.73 1.30
N ALA A 227 -22.69 -31.23 0.10
CA ALA A 227 -21.69 -30.65 -0.80
C ALA A 227 -22.36 -29.97 -2.01
N PHE A 228 -22.20 -28.65 -2.10
CA PHE A 228 -22.70 -27.83 -3.19
C PHE A 228 -21.53 -27.37 -4.08
N GLY A 229 -21.63 -27.63 -5.37
CA GLY A 229 -20.55 -27.31 -6.29
C GLY A 229 -20.49 -28.18 -7.53
N ASN A 230 -19.68 -27.75 -8.48
CA ASN A 230 -19.35 -28.56 -9.64
C ASN A 230 -18.16 -29.47 -9.33
N MET A 231 -18.27 -30.75 -9.63
CA MET A 231 -17.20 -31.73 -9.46
C MET A 231 -16.33 -31.81 -10.71
N GLU A 232 -15.02 -31.71 -10.54
CA GLU A 232 -14.09 -31.85 -11.65
C GLU A 232 -14.03 -33.31 -12.14
N PRO A 233 -14.10 -33.57 -13.45
CA PRO A 233 -14.04 -34.94 -13.99
C PRO A 233 -12.79 -35.72 -13.57
N ALA A 234 -11.65 -35.03 -13.42
CA ALA A 234 -10.41 -35.63 -12.94
C ALA A 234 -10.52 -36.09 -11.47
N PHE A 235 -11.14 -35.27 -10.62
CA PHE A 235 -11.37 -35.62 -9.21
C PHE A 235 -12.35 -36.80 -9.08
N LEU A 236 -13.45 -36.79 -9.85
CA LEU A 236 -14.39 -37.92 -9.88
C LEU A 236 -13.72 -39.22 -10.36
N SER A 237 -12.81 -39.14 -11.33
CA SER A 237 -12.06 -40.30 -11.82
C SER A 237 -11.08 -40.85 -10.78
N GLU A 238 -10.51 -39.99 -9.93
CA GLU A 238 -9.63 -40.37 -8.82
C GLU A 238 -10.41 -41.06 -7.68
N TYR A 239 -11.57 -40.52 -7.31
CA TYR A 239 -12.35 -40.98 -6.16
C TYR A 239 -13.37 -42.09 -6.47
N GLY A 240 -13.81 -42.22 -7.73
CA GLY A 240 -14.83 -43.18 -8.15
C GLY A 240 -16.16 -42.96 -7.41
N ASP A 241 -16.75 -44.06 -6.93
CA ASP A 241 -18.00 -44.06 -6.14
C ASP A 241 -17.74 -44.18 -4.62
N ASP A 242 -16.49 -44.01 -4.15
CA ASP A 242 -16.10 -44.20 -2.73
C ASP A 242 -16.48 -43.01 -1.83
N PHE A 243 -17.76 -42.67 -1.76
CA PHE A 243 -18.28 -41.61 -0.91
C PHE A 243 -18.90 -42.16 0.38
N PRO A 244 -18.64 -41.55 1.55
CA PRO A 244 -19.31 -41.91 2.81
C PRO A 244 -20.83 -41.80 2.71
N LYS A 245 -21.57 -42.70 3.35
CA LYS A 245 -23.06 -42.73 3.27
C LYS A 245 -23.77 -41.49 3.83
N ASN A 246 -23.05 -40.66 4.60
CA ASN A 246 -23.57 -39.44 5.20
C ASN A 246 -23.30 -38.19 4.35
N ILE A 247 -22.68 -38.31 3.17
CA ILE A 247 -22.50 -37.19 2.22
C ILE A 247 -23.60 -37.17 1.16
N GLU A 248 -24.12 -35.97 0.88
CA GLU A 248 -25.05 -35.71 -0.22
C GLU A 248 -24.42 -34.70 -1.18
N LEU A 249 -24.12 -35.16 -2.41
CA LEU A 249 -23.65 -34.30 -3.49
C LEU A 249 -24.85 -33.59 -4.12
N LYS A 250 -25.02 -32.30 -3.83
CA LYS A 250 -26.14 -31.48 -4.31
C LYS A 250 -25.92 -30.90 -5.72
N GLY A 251 -24.68 -30.92 -6.20
CA GLY A 251 -24.30 -30.30 -7.47
C GLY A 251 -24.22 -28.78 -7.37
N TYR A 252 -24.09 -28.10 -8.52
CA TYR A 252 -24.07 -26.64 -8.57
C TYR A 252 -25.45 -26.05 -8.25
N GLU A 253 -25.52 -25.16 -7.27
CA GLU A 253 -26.72 -24.41 -6.90
C GLU A 253 -26.40 -22.91 -6.92
N SER A 254 -27.20 -22.14 -7.65
CA SER A 254 -27.02 -20.68 -7.80
C SER A 254 -27.91 -19.87 -6.87
N ASP A 255 -28.95 -20.49 -6.30
CA ASP A 255 -29.86 -19.89 -5.35
C ASP A 255 -29.39 -20.12 -3.91
N GLN A 256 -28.81 -19.07 -3.32
CA GLN A 256 -28.29 -19.09 -1.94
C GLN A 256 -29.36 -19.48 -0.91
N ALA A 257 -30.66 -19.23 -1.18
CA ALA A 257 -31.75 -19.58 -0.27
C ALA A 257 -31.97 -21.09 -0.16
N LYS A 258 -31.46 -21.89 -1.11
CA LYS A 258 -31.48 -23.35 -1.05
C LYS A 258 -30.24 -23.93 -0.38
N ILE A 259 -29.21 -23.12 -0.16
CA ILE A 259 -27.93 -23.55 0.42
C ILE A 259 -27.94 -23.28 1.91
N TYR A 260 -27.77 -22.02 2.31
CA TYR A 260 -27.40 -21.66 3.68
C TYR A 260 -28.48 -21.94 4.73
N PRO A 261 -29.79 -21.75 4.47
CA PRO A 261 -30.82 -22.10 5.46
C PRO A 261 -30.82 -23.58 5.87
N ASN A 262 -30.26 -24.46 5.04
CA ASN A 262 -30.18 -25.89 5.29
C ASN A 262 -28.94 -26.32 6.10
N LEU A 263 -28.08 -25.38 6.50
CA LEU A 263 -26.80 -25.66 7.14
C LEU A 263 -26.77 -25.18 8.60
N ASP A 264 -26.17 -26.00 9.45
CA ASP A 264 -25.85 -25.65 10.84
C ASP A 264 -24.39 -25.22 11.01
N LEU A 265 -23.53 -25.64 10.08
CA LEU A 265 -22.10 -25.35 10.06
C LEU A 265 -21.60 -25.40 8.62
N LEU A 266 -20.72 -24.48 8.23
CA LEU A 266 -19.99 -24.54 6.96
C LEU A 266 -18.52 -24.89 7.21
N LEU A 267 -17.96 -25.77 6.38
CA LEU A 267 -16.52 -26.01 6.30
C LEU A 267 -15.93 -25.31 5.08
N GLN A 268 -15.05 -24.34 5.31
CA GLN A 268 -14.24 -23.74 4.25
C GLN A 268 -12.83 -24.36 4.33
N LEU A 269 -12.52 -25.28 3.41
CA LEU A 269 -11.31 -26.10 3.48
C LEU A 269 -10.34 -25.83 2.33
N SER A 270 -10.43 -24.67 1.67
CA SER A 270 -9.47 -24.39 0.59
C SER A 270 -8.06 -24.37 1.15
N ILE A 271 -7.15 -25.08 0.49
CA ILE A 271 -5.72 -25.11 0.83
C ILE A 271 -4.93 -24.04 0.05
N LEU A 272 -5.57 -23.43 -0.96
CA LEU A 272 -5.02 -22.29 -1.67
C LEU A 272 -5.24 -21.01 -0.87
N ASN A 273 -4.27 -20.10 -0.93
CA ASN A 273 -4.42 -18.78 -0.37
C ASN A 273 -5.55 -18.02 -1.08
N GLU A 274 -6.68 -17.86 -0.41
CA GLU A 274 -7.81 -17.11 -0.95
C GLU A 274 -7.61 -15.60 -0.76
N SER A 275 -8.07 -14.81 -1.73
CA SER A 275 -8.00 -13.34 -1.63
C SER A 275 -9.13 -12.71 -0.81
N PHE A 276 -10.24 -13.42 -0.54
CA PHE A 276 -11.34 -12.90 0.29
C PHE A 276 -12.43 -13.90 0.76
N SER A 277 -12.54 -15.13 0.26
CA SER A 277 -13.59 -16.12 0.67
C SER A 277 -15.05 -15.63 0.76
N ARG A 278 -15.71 -15.50 -0.39
CA ARG A 278 -17.14 -15.09 -0.44
C ARG A 278 -18.07 -16.08 0.25
N VAL A 279 -17.82 -17.38 0.10
CA VAL A 279 -18.65 -18.44 0.69
C VAL A 279 -18.66 -18.35 2.22
N THR A 280 -17.51 -18.07 2.83
CA THR A 280 -17.41 -17.80 4.28
C THR A 280 -18.31 -16.63 4.65
N LEU A 281 -18.16 -15.50 3.96
CA LEU A 281 -18.94 -14.29 4.25
C LEU A 281 -20.46 -14.51 4.08
N GLU A 282 -20.87 -15.20 3.02
CA GLU A 282 -22.28 -15.52 2.75
C GLU A 282 -22.89 -16.46 3.81
N SER A 283 -22.12 -17.45 4.26
CA SER A 283 -22.49 -18.33 5.37
C SER A 283 -22.67 -17.53 6.66
N MET A 284 -21.70 -16.67 6.99
CA MET A 284 -21.76 -15.80 8.17
C MET A 284 -23.00 -14.88 8.12
N ALA A 285 -23.24 -14.20 6.99
CA ALA A 285 -24.43 -13.35 6.80
C ALA A 285 -25.74 -14.14 6.98
N SER A 286 -25.74 -15.43 6.65
CA SER A 286 -26.88 -16.33 6.83
C SER A 286 -27.03 -16.87 8.26
N ALA A 287 -26.21 -16.41 9.23
CA ALA A 287 -26.09 -16.96 10.59
C ALA A 287 -25.69 -18.45 10.63
N VAL A 288 -24.86 -18.88 9.69
CA VAL A 288 -24.24 -20.21 9.71
C VAL A 288 -22.77 -20.05 10.10
N PRO A 289 -22.36 -20.54 11.28
CA PRO A 289 -20.97 -20.47 11.72
C PRO A 289 -20.06 -21.24 10.76
N VAL A 290 -18.77 -20.87 10.74
CA VAL A 290 -17.79 -21.45 9.81
C VAL A 290 -16.62 -22.03 10.58
N ILE A 291 -16.15 -23.21 10.18
CA ILE A 291 -14.79 -23.68 10.48
C ILE A 291 -14.00 -23.56 9.18
N ALA A 292 -12.91 -22.81 9.21
CA ALA A 292 -12.12 -22.54 8.03
C ALA A 292 -10.64 -22.85 8.21
N TYR A 293 -9.96 -23.22 7.13
CA TYR A 293 -8.51 -23.24 7.12
C TYR A 293 -7.94 -21.82 7.17
N ASN A 294 -6.90 -21.64 7.99
CA ASN A 294 -6.21 -20.37 8.18
C ASN A 294 -5.24 -20.10 7.01
N VAL A 295 -5.79 -19.76 5.85
CA VAL A 295 -5.03 -19.45 4.63
C VAL A 295 -5.45 -18.12 4.03
N GLY A 296 -4.48 -17.41 3.44
CA GLY A 296 -4.72 -16.14 2.77
C GLY A 296 -5.52 -15.13 3.58
N ALA A 297 -6.48 -14.48 2.92
CA ALA A 297 -7.36 -13.47 3.50
C ALA A 297 -8.51 -14.07 4.33
N VAL A 298 -8.67 -15.40 4.39
CA VAL A 298 -9.78 -16.04 5.11
C VAL A 298 -9.75 -15.60 6.57
N ALA A 299 -8.57 -15.48 7.18
CA ALA A 299 -8.40 -15.04 8.56
C ALA A 299 -9.00 -13.65 8.86
N GLU A 300 -9.08 -12.77 7.87
CA GLU A 300 -9.65 -11.42 8.04
C GLU A 300 -11.16 -11.44 8.28
N LEU A 301 -11.84 -12.54 7.96
CA LEU A 301 -13.27 -12.72 8.18
C LEU A 301 -13.63 -13.26 9.57
N PHE A 302 -12.65 -13.54 10.44
CA PHE A 302 -12.90 -14.22 11.71
C PHE A 302 -12.52 -13.39 12.92
N ASN A 303 -13.40 -13.42 13.92
CA ASN A 303 -13.00 -13.32 15.32
C ASN A 303 -12.98 -14.75 15.89
N ASN A 304 -11.78 -15.36 15.92
CA ASN A 304 -11.61 -16.78 16.18
C ASN A 304 -12.23 -17.21 17.53
N GLY A 305 -13.04 -18.27 17.50
CA GLY A 305 -13.81 -18.78 18.63
C GLY A 305 -15.11 -18.00 18.94
N VAL A 306 -15.36 -16.88 18.27
CA VAL A 306 -16.56 -16.05 18.46
C VAL A 306 -17.49 -16.11 17.25
N THR A 307 -16.95 -15.95 16.04
CA THR A 307 -17.73 -15.96 14.78
C THR A 307 -17.55 -17.25 13.97
N GLY A 308 -16.78 -18.19 14.51
CA GLY A 308 -16.30 -19.39 13.83
C GLY A 308 -14.92 -19.77 14.32
N TYR A 309 -14.31 -20.79 13.71
CA TYR A 309 -12.97 -21.26 14.05
C TYR A 309 -12.03 -21.26 12.86
N LEU A 310 -10.80 -20.82 13.09
CA LEU A 310 -9.67 -20.98 12.17
C LEU A 310 -8.81 -22.16 12.60
N VAL A 311 -8.53 -23.06 11.66
CA VAL A 311 -7.77 -24.30 11.87
C VAL A 311 -6.57 -24.35 10.94
N VAL A 312 -5.49 -25.01 11.36
CA VAL A 312 -4.31 -25.23 10.51
C VAL A 312 -4.70 -26.14 9.33
N PRO A 313 -4.32 -25.82 8.08
CA PRO A 313 -4.58 -26.67 6.92
C PRO A 313 -4.14 -28.12 7.14
N GLY A 314 -5.05 -29.07 6.90
CA GLY A 314 -4.83 -30.51 7.06
C GLY A 314 -5.05 -31.05 8.48
N ASP A 315 -5.32 -30.22 9.49
CA ASP A 315 -5.65 -30.67 10.85
C ASP A 315 -7.11 -31.14 10.95
N ILE A 316 -7.37 -32.29 10.32
CA ILE A 316 -8.67 -32.96 10.28
C ILE A 316 -9.14 -33.33 11.69
N ASP A 317 -8.22 -33.68 12.59
CA ASP A 317 -8.53 -34.06 13.97
C ASP A 317 -9.11 -32.88 14.75
N GLU A 318 -8.54 -31.68 14.59
CA GLU A 318 -9.11 -30.46 15.17
C GLU A 318 -10.50 -30.13 14.61
N ILE A 319 -10.69 -30.20 13.30
CA ILE A 319 -12.01 -29.96 12.69
C ILE A 319 -13.04 -30.95 13.24
N THR A 320 -12.68 -32.22 13.34
CA THR A 320 -13.53 -33.29 13.87
C THR A 320 -13.90 -33.04 15.34
N ARG A 321 -12.95 -32.60 16.18
CA ARG A 321 -13.24 -32.20 17.57
C ARG A 321 -14.23 -31.03 17.63
N LEU A 322 -14.05 -30.02 16.78
CA LEU A 322 -14.92 -28.85 16.73
C LEU A 322 -16.33 -29.19 16.23
N ILE A 323 -16.47 -30.06 15.21
CA ILE A 323 -17.78 -30.57 14.76
C ILE A 323 -18.48 -31.31 15.89
N SER A 324 -17.76 -32.19 16.61
CA SER A 324 -18.32 -32.92 17.75
C SER A 324 -18.78 -31.98 18.87
N PHE A 325 -17.99 -30.95 19.16
CA PHE A 325 -18.32 -29.93 20.15
C PHE A 325 -19.58 -29.13 19.76
N LEU A 326 -19.62 -28.60 18.53
CA LEU A 326 -20.73 -27.76 18.07
C LEU A 326 -22.04 -28.55 17.87
N SER A 327 -21.95 -29.79 17.39
CA SER A 327 -23.14 -30.64 17.19
C SER A 327 -23.78 -31.10 18.50
N GLN A 328 -23.02 -31.13 19.61
CA GLN A 328 -23.53 -31.42 20.95
C GLN A 328 -24.16 -30.20 21.64
N ASP A 329 -23.86 -28.98 21.16
CA ASP A 329 -24.47 -27.73 21.62
C ASP A 329 -25.03 -26.89 20.45
N PRO A 330 -26.18 -27.28 19.86
CA PRO A 330 -26.82 -26.54 18.77
C PRO A 330 -27.19 -25.10 19.15
N VAL A 331 -27.42 -24.82 20.43
CA VAL A 331 -27.71 -23.47 20.92
C VAL A 331 -26.44 -22.62 20.85
N GLY A 332 -25.31 -23.14 21.33
CA GLY A 332 -23.99 -22.51 21.19
C GLY A 332 -23.60 -22.27 19.74
N ALA A 333 -23.81 -23.26 18.86
CA ALA A 333 -23.59 -23.11 17.42
C ALA A 333 -24.49 -22.02 16.81
N GLY A 334 -25.76 -21.94 17.23
CA GLY A 334 -26.68 -20.86 16.85
C GLY A 334 -26.19 -19.47 17.28
N ASN A 335 -25.79 -19.32 18.53
CA ASN A 335 -25.25 -18.06 19.06
C ASN A 335 -23.98 -17.63 18.30
N MET A 336 -23.12 -18.58 17.93
CA MET A 336 -21.94 -18.32 17.10
C MET A 336 -22.34 -17.87 15.69
N GLY A 337 -23.37 -18.47 15.11
CA GLY A 337 -23.97 -18.03 13.85
C GLY A 337 -24.50 -16.60 13.92
N ASP A 338 -25.23 -16.23 14.97
CA ASP A 338 -25.75 -14.88 15.17
C ASP A 338 -24.63 -13.85 15.35
N ALA A 339 -23.56 -14.21 16.07
CA ALA A 339 -22.35 -13.39 16.18
C ALA A 339 -21.66 -13.23 14.81
N ALA A 340 -21.58 -14.30 14.01
CA ALA A 340 -21.03 -14.27 12.66
C ALA A 340 -21.86 -13.37 11.73
N ARG A 341 -23.19 -13.43 11.80
CA ARG A 341 -24.09 -12.54 11.04
C ARG A 341 -23.89 -11.08 11.43
N SER A 342 -23.84 -10.80 12.72
CA SER A 342 -23.62 -9.44 13.23
C SER A 342 -22.26 -8.89 12.77
N PHE A 343 -21.22 -9.73 12.78
CA PHE A 343 -19.90 -9.37 12.28
C PHE A 343 -19.90 -9.12 10.76
N ALA A 344 -20.51 -10.00 9.97
CA ALA A 344 -20.63 -9.84 8.53
C ALA A 344 -21.36 -8.53 8.17
N GLN A 345 -22.52 -8.28 8.79
CA GLN A 345 -23.29 -7.06 8.58
C GLN A 345 -22.52 -5.79 8.98
N GLY A 346 -21.79 -5.82 10.08
CA GLY A 346 -21.05 -4.68 10.61
C GLY A 346 -19.76 -4.35 9.86
N ASN A 347 -19.19 -5.29 9.09
CA ASN A 347 -17.88 -5.13 8.46
C ASN A 347 -17.87 -5.27 6.93
N PHE A 348 -18.92 -5.85 6.33
CA PHE A 348 -18.95 -6.23 4.92
C PHE A 348 -20.31 -6.03 4.24
N SER A 349 -21.16 -5.14 4.78
CA SER A 349 -22.43 -4.79 4.14
C SER A 349 -22.24 -4.02 2.83
N PRO A 350 -23.22 -4.05 1.90
CA PRO A 350 -23.11 -3.31 0.65
C PRO A 350 -22.90 -1.81 0.86
N GLU A 351 -23.48 -1.23 1.92
CA GLU A 351 -23.31 0.17 2.27
C GLU A 351 -21.84 0.51 2.56
N LEU A 352 -21.10 -0.39 3.22
CA LEU A 352 -19.68 -0.20 3.49
C LEU A 352 -18.85 -0.28 2.21
N GLN A 353 -19.18 -1.20 1.31
CA GLN A 353 -18.52 -1.26 0.00
C GLN A 353 -18.77 0.01 -0.81
N VAL A 354 -19.99 0.56 -0.80
CA VAL A 354 -20.32 1.84 -1.44
C VAL A 354 -19.48 2.97 -0.86
N GLN A 355 -19.25 2.98 0.46
CA GLN A 355 -18.39 3.97 1.12
C GLN A 355 -16.92 3.83 0.72
N ASP A 356 -16.40 2.60 0.70
CA ASP A 356 -15.04 2.30 0.24
C ASP A 356 -14.84 2.81 -1.20
N LEU A 357 -15.77 2.48 -2.09
CA LEU A 357 -15.70 2.87 -3.49
C LEU A 357 -15.84 4.39 -3.68
N LYS A 358 -16.66 5.07 -2.86
CA LYS A 358 -16.75 6.54 -2.86
C LYS A 358 -15.42 7.21 -2.50
N ARG A 359 -14.70 6.67 -1.51
CA ARG A 359 -13.36 7.15 -1.14
C ARG A 359 -12.39 6.92 -2.30
N VAL A 360 -12.45 5.75 -2.93
CA VAL A 360 -11.62 5.44 -4.10
C VAL A 360 -11.88 6.39 -5.26
N LEU A 361 -13.14 6.63 -5.64
CA LEU A 361 -13.43 7.56 -6.74
C LEU A 361 -12.88 8.97 -6.48
N THR A 362 -12.94 9.43 -5.22
CA THR A 362 -12.35 10.72 -4.83
C THR A 362 -10.82 10.69 -4.98
N ALA A 363 -10.17 9.64 -4.46
CA ALA A 363 -8.73 9.47 -4.54
C ALA A 363 -8.23 9.29 -5.99
N VAL A 364 -8.99 8.61 -6.85
CA VAL A 364 -8.67 8.43 -8.27
C VAL A 364 -8.71 9.78 -8.99
N THR A 365 -9.76 10.58 -8.79
CA THR A 365 -9.83 11.91 -9.40
C THR A 365 -8.69 12.78 -8.95
N VAL A 366 -8.37 12.83 -7.65
CA VAL A 366 -7.23 13.57 -7.12
C VAL A 366 -5.92 13.05 -7.71
N ASN A 367 -5.68 11.74 -7.73
CA ASN A 367 -4.46 11.14 -8.29
C ASN A 367 -4.33 11.36 -9.80
N HIS A 368 -5.43 11.37 -10.54
CA HIS A 368 -5.43 11.61 -11.98
C HIS A 368 -5.26 13.08 -12.32
N GLU A 369 -5.94 14.00 -11.61
CA GLU A 369 -5.73 15.45 -11.74
C GLU A 369 -4.29 15.80 -11.36
N ASN A 370 -3.77 15.17 -10.31
CA ASN A 370 -2.36 15.18 -9.99
C ASN A 370 -1.52 14.68 -11.18
N ALA A 371 -1.73 13.47 -11.69
CA ALA A 371 -0.96 12.95 -12.82
C ALA A 371 -1.03 13.84 -14.09
N LEU A 372 -2.18 14.48 -14.34
CA LEU A 372 -2.41 15.41 -15.46
C LEU A 372 -1.78 16.79 -15.22
N HIS A 373 -1.82 17.33 -14.00
CA HIS A 373 -1.11 18.56 -13.61
C HIS A 373 0.41 18.34 -13.53
N PHE A 374 0.85 17.11 -13.24
CA PHE A 374 2.24 16.74 -13.05
C PHE A 374 2.95 16.27 -14.33
N SER A 375 2.37 16.59 -15.49
CA SER A 375 3.11 16.55 -16.75
C SER A 375 4.16 17.65 -16.87
N THR A 376 4.46 18.46 -15.83
CA THR A 376 5.47 19.55 -15.78
C THR A 376 6.69 19.28 -14.88
N ASP A 377 6.62 18.35 -13.93
CA ASP A 377 7.75 18.02 -13.03
C ASP A 377 8.92 17.38 -13.81
N ILE A 378 10.15 17.61 -13.36
CA ILE A 378 11.36 16.98 -13.90
C ILE A 378 11.70 15.81 -12.97
N SER A 379 11.70 14.59 -13.48
CA SER A 379 12.08 13.40 -12.69
C SER A 379 13.46 12.92 -13.12
N ILE A 380 14.42 13.00 -12.21
CA ILE A 380 15.82 12.62 -12.44
C ILE A 380 16.07 11.30 -11.70
N PRO A 381 16.29 10.18 -12.41
CA PRO A 381 16.58 8.91 -11.77
C PRO A 381 17.96 8.94 -11.09
N VAL A 382 18.05 8.40 -9.89
CA VAL A 382 19.31 8.23 -9.15
C VAL A 382 19.72 6.76 -9.31
N SER A 383 20.77 6.51 -10.11
CA SER A 383 21.23 5.18 -10.49
C SER A 383 22.38 4.67 -9.61
N GLU A 384 22.60 3.35 -9.69
CA GLU A 384 23.58 2.51 -8.98
C GLU A 384 23.06 1.91 -7.67
N ILE A 385 22.53 0.69 -7.77
CA ILE A 385 22.15 -0.12 -6.61
C ILE A 385 23.29 -1.09 -6.31
N ASN A 386 24.05 -0.85 -5.25
CA ASN A 386 24.94 -1.86 -4.68
C ASN A 386 24.16 -2.70 -3.66
N ARG A 387 23.53 -3.79 -4.12
CA ARG A 387 22.70 -4.68 -3.26
C ARG A 387 23.51 -5.65 -2.39
N SER A 388 24.83 -5.50 -2.30
CA SER A 388 25.66 -6.42 -1.52
C SER A 388 25.44 -6.28 -0.01
N HIS A 389 25.12 -5.07 0.46
CA HIS A 389 25.04 -4.74 1.89
C HIS A 389 23.62 -4.84 2.50
N PHE A 390 22.59 -4.31 1.85
CA PHE A 390 21.19 -4.43 2.32
C PHE A 390 20.38 -5.34 1.40
N LYS A 391 20.03 -6.53 1.91
CA LYS A 391 19.23 -7.54 1.18
C LYS A 391 17.74 -7.46 1.46
N GLU A 392 17.36 -6.81 2.56
CA GLU A 392 15.98 -6.70 3.02
C GLU A 392 15.45 -5.27 2.83
N PRO A 393 14.16 -5.10 2.50
CA PRO A 393 13.54 -3.79 2.37
C PRO A 393 13.38 -3.10 3.74
N PHE A 394 13.53 -1.78 3.77
CA PHE A 394 13.17 -0.95 4.92
C PHE A 394 11.65 -0.86 5.05
N LEU A 395 11.15 -0.93 6.28
CA LEU A 395 9.73 -0.74 6.61
C LEU A 395 9.49 0.70 7.07
N VAL A 396 8.46 1.35 6.53
CA VAL A 396 7.96 2.65 7.00
C VAL A 396 6.46 2.50 7.26
N GLY A 397 6.06 2.46 8.54
CA GLY A 397 4.74 1.97 8.94
C GLY A 397 4.51 0.56 8.41
N ASN A 398 3.42 0.35 7.66
CA ASN A 398 3.05 -0.94 7.06
C ASN A 398 3.63 -1.21 5.66
N ARG A 399 4.60 -0.41 5.21
CA ARG A 399 5.06 -0.40 3.81
C ARG A 399 6.54 -0.76 3.70
N ALA A 400 6.88 -1.78 2.90
CA ALA A 400 8.27 -2.24 2.68
C ALA A 400 8.85 -1.71 1.35
N ARG A 401 10.06 -1.13 1.35
CA ARG A 401 10.75 -0.63 0.13
C ARG A 401 12.27 -0.72 0.20
N PHE A 402 12.93 -0.65 -0.96
CA PHE A 402 14.39 -0.52 -1.06
C PHE A 402 14.73 0.96 -1.26
N ALA A 403 15.50 1.52 -0.33
CA ALA A 403 15.95 2.90 -0.35
C ALA A 403 16.88 3.18 -1.53
N THR A 404 16.83 4.34 -2.17
CA THR A 404 18.03 4.82 -2.89
C THR A 404 18.21 6.32 -2.68
N ALA A 405 17.33 7.17 -3.20
CA ALA A 405 17.44 8.62 -3.03
C ALA A 405 16.93 9.06 -1.65
N THR A 406 17.81 9.66 -0.82
CA THR A 406 17.48 10.08 0.55
C THR A 406 17.58 11.59 0.74
N GLY A 407 18.75 12.13 1.05
CA GLY A 407 18.97 13.57 1.20
C GLY A 407 19.16 14.26 -0.16
N VAL A 408 18.63 15.48 -0.31
CA VAL A 408 18.84 16.34 -1.49
C VAL A 408 19.10 17.78 -1.06
N LYS A 409 20.06 18.46 -1.70
CA LYS A 409 20.33 19.90 -1.51
C LYS A 409 20.73 20.57 -2.82
N PHE A 410 20.15 21.74 -3.10
CA PHE A 410 20.62 22.60 -4.17
C PHE A 410 21.97 23.21 -3.79
N VAL A 411 22.91 23.21 -4.75
CA VAL A 411 24.22 23.87 -4.63
C VAL A 411 24.33 25.09 -5.54
N SER A 412 23.42 25.21 -6.50
CA SER A 412 23.17 26.41 -7.32
C SER A 412 21.69 26.43 -7.77
N ASP A 413 21.30 27.42 -8.58
CA ASP A 413 19.95 27.50 -9.15
C ASP A 413 19.61 26.35 -10.12
N ASN A 414 20.62 25.65 -10.64
CA ASN A 414 20.46 24.58 -11.63
C ASN A 414 21.22 23.28 -11.29
N GLN A 415 21.89 23.22 -10.13
CA GLN A 415 22.61 22.03 -9.66
C GLN A 415 22.17 21.63 -8.26
N PHE A 416 22.09 20.32 -8.03
CA PHE A 416 21.79 19.75 -6.73
C PHE A 416 22.64 18.51 -6.48
N VAL A 417 22.87 18.21 -5.21
CA VAL A 417 23.47 16.97 -4.75
C VAL A 417 22.39 16.09 -4.13
N VAL A 418 22.46 14.79 -4.39
CA VAL A 418 21.57 13.79 -3.80
C VAL A 418 22.39 12.63 -3.25
N ALA A 419 22.00 12.13 -2.07
CA ALA A 419 22.55 10.91 -1.48
C ALA A 419 21.82 9.67 -2.00
N SER A 420 22.62 8.66 -2.36
CA SER A 420 22.18 7.32 -2.69
C SER A 420 22.50 6.38 -1.53
N LEU A 421 21.49 6.00 -0.74
CA LEU A 421 21.64 5.16 0.46
C LEU A 421 22.22 3.79 0.11
N LEU A 422 21.57 3.04 -0.79
CA LEU A 422 22.05 1.73 -1.24
C LEU A 422 23.23 1.81 -2.22
N GLY A 423 23.40 2.94 -2.90
CA GLY A 423 24.61 3.18 -3.69
C GLY A 423 25.83 3.47 -2.81
N GLN A 424 25.62 3.87 -1.55
CA GLN A 424 26.64 4.43 -0.66
C GLN A 424 27.44 5.52 -1.37
N GLN A 425 26.73 6.46 -2.00
CA GLN A 425 27.30 7.47 -2.90
C GLN A 425 26.60 8.82 -2.75
N LEU A 426 27.30 9.88 -3.13
CA LEU A 426 26.75 11.20 -3.41
C LEU A 426 26.86 11.50 -4.90
N HIS A 427 25.79 12.04 -5.47
CA HIS A 427 25.72 12.41 -6.88
C HIS A 427 25.44 13.90 -7.02
N LEU A 428 26.28 14.60 -7.78
CA LEU A 428 26.03 15.96 -8.24
C LEU A 428 25.34 15.89 -9.60
N TYR A 429 24.19 16.53 -9.71
CA TYR A 429 23.43 16.65 -10.95
C TYR A 429 23.29 18.11 -11.36
N GLU A 430 23.23 18.33 -12.67
CA GLU A 430 22.78 19.58 -13.28
C GLU A 430 21.44 19.30 -13.98
N PHE A 431 20.45 20.16 -13.77
CA PHE A 431 19.15 20.03 -14.43
C PHE A 431 18.88 21.18 -15.38
N ASP A 432 18.24 20.87 -16.50
CA ASP A 432 17.77 21.84 -17.49
C ASP A 432 16.25 21.93 -17.38
N SER A 433 15.77 23.07 -16.89
CA SER A 433 14.33 23.31 -16.72
C SER A 433 13.56 23.45 -18.04
N LYS A 434 14.22 23.90 -19.12
CA LYS A 434 13.60 24.07 -20.43
C LYS A 434 13.43 22.73 -21.13
N ASN A 435 14.48 21.92 -21.12
CA ASN A 435 14.48 20.59 -21.75
C ASN A 435 13.97 19.48 -20.83
N ARG A 436 13.81 19.78 -19.54
CA ARG A 436 13.28 18.90 -18.50
C ARG A 436 14.09 17.62 -18.36
N THR A 437 15.40 17.79 -18.31
CA THR A 437 16.38 16.71 -18.18
C THR A 437 17.29 16.96 -16.99
N GLY A 438 17.91 15.90 -16.50
CA GLY A 438 19.01 15.95 -15.53
C GLY A 438 20.21 15.21 -16.08
N ALA A 439 21.39 15.80 -15.94
CA ALA A 439 22.67 15.19 -16.30
C ALA A 439 23.48 14.95 -15.03
N LEU A 440 23.97 13.72 -14.86
CA LEU A 440 24.92 13.39 -13.80
C LEU A 440 26.26 14.08 -14.11
N VAL A 441 26.74 14.91 -13.18
CA VAL A 441 27.98 15.68 -13.31
C VAL A 441 29.14 14.96 -12.64
N SER A 442 28.94 14.48 -11.41
CA SER A 442 29.97 13.82 -10.62
C SER A 442 29.34 12.86 -9.61
N THR A 443 30.02 11.75 -9.35
CA THR A 443 29.71 10.81 -8.27
C THR A 443 30.94 10.67 -7.39
N ILE A 444 30.72 10.57 -6.09
CA ILE A 444 31.74 10.14 -5.13
C ILE A 444 31.13 9.09 -4.20
N ASP A 445 31.94 8.10 -3.81
CA ASP A 445 31.55 7.17 -2.77
C ASP A 445 31.42 7.88 -1.42
N SER A 446 30.42 7.48 -0.65
CA SER A 446 30.21 7.91 0.72
C SER A 446 31.01 7.01 1.64
N HIS A 447 31.92 7.57 2.43
CA HIS A 447 32.80 6.76 3.27
C HIS A 447 33.08 7.40 4.64
N ASN A 448 33.38 6.54 5.60
CA ASN A 448 33.93 6.86 6.92
C ASN A 448 35.32 6.21 7.00
N GLY A 449 36.35 6.99 6.68
CA GLY A 449 37.69 6.45 6.45
C GLY A 449 37.73 5.56 5.21
N ASN A 450 38.03 4.26 5.38
CA ASN A 450 38.11 3.27 4.29
C ASN A 450 36.82 2.42 4.16
N ILE A 451 35.79 2.71 4.93
CA ILE A 451 34.53 1.95 4.96
C ILE A 451 33.48 2.75 4.18
N LEU A 452 32.79 2.10 3.24
CA LEU A 452 31.62 2.68 2.57
C LEU A 452 30.47 2.78 3.56
N VAL A 453 29.78 3.92 3.56
CA VAL A 453 28.68 4.21 4.48
C VAL A 453 27.48 4.78 3.75
N SER A 454 26.32 4.54 4.32
CA SER A 454 25.04 5.03 3.80
C SER A 454 24.73 6.40 4.41
N LEU A 455 24.45 7.41 3.58
CA LEU A 455 24.08 8.74 4.06
C LEU A 455 22.56 8.92 4.04
N ASP A 456 21.99 9.26 5.20
CA ASP A 456 20.55 9.33 5.41
C ASP A 456 20.00 10.73 5.07
N THR A 457 20.68 11.77 5.54
CA THR A 457 20.40 13.17 5.21
C THR A 457 21.69 13.88 4.79
N ILE A 458 21.54 14.99 4.06
CA ILE A 458 22.65 15.87 3.71
C ILE A 458 22.25 17.33 3.89
N ASP A 459 23.24 18.18 4.12
CA ASP A 459 23.07 19.63 4.20
C ASP A 459 24.19 20.38 3.48
N PHE A 460 23.90 21.59 3.00
CA PHE A 460 24.83 22.44 2.24
C PHE A 460 25.04 23.78 2.94
N ASN A 461 26.29 24.21 3.09
CA ASN A 461 26.60 25.46 3.79
C ASN A 461 26.29 26.74 3.00
N GLY A 462 25.73 26.62 1.78
CA GLY A 462 25.48 27.75 0.88
C GLY A 462 26.73 28.26 0.15
N LYS A 463 27.86 27.55 0.21
CA LYS A 463 29.12 27.95 -0.43
C LYS A 463 29.77 26.82 -1.22
N ASP A 464 30.35 25.85 -0.53
CA ASP A 464 31.24 24.85 -1.12
C ASP A 464 31.31 23.54 -0.31
N LEU A 465 30.60 23.42 0.82
CA LEU A 465 30.68 22.25 1.68
C LEU A 465 29.31 21.59 1.85
N ILE A 466 29.30 20.28 1.68
CA ILE A 466 28.20 19.39 2.03
C ILE A 466 28.60 18.54 3.22
N ILE A 467 27.65 18.28 4.11
CA ILE A 467 27.77 17.25 5.13
C ILE A 467 26.68 16.21 4.96
N GLY A 468 26.95 14.98 5.39
CA GLY A 468 25.97 13.90 5.42
C GLY A 468 25.99 13.13 6.73
N ALA A 469 24.81 12.69 7.17
CA ALA A 469 24.65 11.85 8.34
C ALA A 469 24.76 10.36 7.97
N ASP A 470 25.76 9.68 8.52
CA ASP A 470 25.91 8.22 8.45
C ASP A 470 25.29 7.58 9.69
N CYS A 471 24.18 6.87 9.49
CA CYS A 471 23.42 6.23 10.55
C CYS A 471 24.02 4.88 11.01
N GLU A 472 24.89 4.27 10.21
CA GLU A 472 25.46 2.94 10.48
C GLU A 472 26.61 3.01 11.49
N PHE A 473 27.46 4.03 11.37
CA PHE A 473 28.60 4.24 12.27
C PHE A 473 28.48 5.50 13.13
N SER A 474 27.35 6.21 13.02
CA SER A 474 27.07 7.44 13.76
C SER A 474 28.17 8.47 13.58
N SER A 475 28.29 8.95 12.34
CA SER A 475 29.32 9.88 11.93
C SER A 475 28.80 10.95 10.97
N ILE A 476 29.44 12.11 10.94
CA ILE A 476 29.16 13.14 9.94
C ILE A 476 30.34 13.23 8.99
N SER A 477 30.11 12.89 7.73
CA SER A 477 31.09 13.02 6.65
C SER A 477 30.93 14.36 5.96
N THR A 478 32.04 15.00 5.62
CA THR A 478 32.10 16.31 4.96
C THR A 478 32.74 16.19 3.59
N TYR A 479 32.13 16.84 2.62
CA TYR A 479 32.53 16.87 1.22
C TYR A 479 32.63 18.31 0.74
N ARG A 480 33.59 18.59 -0.14
CA ARG A 480 33.62 19.82 -0.92
C ARG A 480 32.87 19.59 -2.23
N VAL A 481 32.02 20.53 -2.59
CA VAL A 481 31.35 20.60 -3.89
C VAL A 481 31.91 21.75 -4.71
N SER A 482 32.22 21.46 -5.96
CA SER A 482 32.50 22.45 -7.01
C SER A 482 31.49 22.29 -8.14
N ASN A 483 31.51 23.19 -9.12
CA ASN A 483 30.62 23.11 -10.28
C ASN A 483 30.73 21.79 -11.08
N LYS A 484 31.81 21.01 -10.89
CA LYS A 484 32.09 19.78 -11.67
C LYS A 484 32.49 18.57 -10.84
N SER A 485 32.61 18.69 -9.52
CA SER A 485 33.18 17.61 -8.72
C SER A 485 32.70 17.60 -7.28
N LEU A 486 32.72 16.42 -6.69
CA LEU A 486 32.64 16.20 -5.25
C LEU A 486 34.00 15.67 -4.77
N GLU A 487 34.45 16.16 -3.61
CA GLU A 487 35.70 15.75 -2.98
C GLU A 487 35.46 15.48 -1.49
N TYR A 488 35.79 14.29 -0.99
CA TYR A 488 35.71 14.00 0.43
C TYR A 488 36.80 14.76 1.20
N LEU A 489 36.45 15.31 2.37
CA LEU A 489 37.38 16.03 3.23
C LEU A 489 37.67 15.30 4.53
N GLU A 490 36.62 15.03 5.31
CA GLU A 490 36.78 14.51 6.67
C GLU A 490 35.51 13.84 7.19
N THR A 491 35.66 13.01 8.22
CA THR A 491 34.56 12.46 9.00
C THR A 491 34.76 12.79 10.48
N ILE A 492 33.68 13.12 11.16
CA ILE A 492 33.65 13.31 12.62
C ILE A 492 32.74 12.24 13.26
N PRO A 493 33.20 11.53 14.30
CA PRO A 493 32.35 10.59 15.03
C PRO A 493 31.36 11.36 15.93
N VAL A 494 30.13 10.85 16.03
CA VAL A 494 29.06 11.43 16.87
C VAL A 494 28.80 10.55 18.08
N GLY A 495 29.42 10.91 19.20
CA GLY A 495 29.29 10.20 20.48
C GLY A 495 29.95 8.83 20.48
N ASP A 496 29.53 7.95 21.40
CA ASP A 496 30.13 6.63 21.57
C ASP A 496 29.39 5.59 20.70
N SER A 497 30.02 5.18 19.59
CA SER A 497 29.56 4.04 18.78
C SER A 497 29.59 2.75 19.63
N PRO A 498 28.56 1.88 19.58
CA PRO A 498 27.39 1.88 18.69
C PRO A 498 26.10 2.42 19.35
N THR A 499 26.19 3.23 20.41
CA THR A 499 25.02 3.51 21.28
C THR A 499 24.12 4.64 20.78
N ASN A 500 24.66 5.58 20.01
CA ASN A 500 23.89 6.64 19.37
C ASN A 500 23.53 6.24 17.94
N PHE A 501 22.31 6.53 17.50
CA PHE A 501 21.92 6.49 16.09
C PHE A 501 21.64 7.91 15.63
N ILE A 502 22.32 8.35 14.58
CA ILE A 502 22.07 9.66 13.96
C ILE A 502 21.20 9.50 12.72
N HIS A 503 20.40 10.53 12.42
CA HIS A 503 19.54 10.58 11.23
C HIS A 503 19.78 11.88 10.44
N GLY A 504 19.84 13.01 11.14
CA GLY A 504 20.04 14.36 10.60
C GLY A 504 21.46 14.90 10.79
N ALA A 505 22.02 15.63 9.81
CA ALA A 505 23.25 16.42 9.98
C ALA A 505 23.15 17.79 9.28
N ILE A 506 23.35 18.88 10.02
CA ILE A 506 23.08 20.25 9.54
C ILE A 506 24.18 21.25 9.92
N PHE A 507 24.43 22.24 9.06
CA PHE A 507 25.23 23.40 9.41
C PHE A 507 24.44 24.32 10.34
N ALA A 508 24.87 24.39 11.60
CA ALA A 508 24.12 25.06 12.65
C ALA A 508 24.37 26.57 12.71
N THR A 509 25.43 27.06 12.05
CA THR A 509 25.81 28.48 12.07
C THR A 509 26.38 28.96 10.74
N SER A 510 26.51 30.28 10.56
CA SER A 510 27.24 30.88 9.43
C SER A 510 28.74 30.51 9.41
N ASP A 511 29.31 30.15 10.57
CA ASP A 511 30.59 29.44 10.63
C ASP A 511 30.37 27.96 10.29
N SER A 512 30.80 27.57 9.09
CA SER A 512 30.69 26.19 8.59
C SER A 512 31.50 25.16 9.39
N ASN A 513 32.25 25.58 10.41
CA ASN A 513 32.91 24.67 11.34
C ASN A 513 31.97 24.17 12.44
N VAL A 514 30.75 24.69 12.57
CA VAL A 514 29.79 24.19 13.56
C VAL A 514 28.66 23.42 12.89
N VAL A 515 28.59 22.13 13.21
CA VAL A 515 27.58 21.21 12.68
C VAL A 515 26.76 20.61 13.82
N ALA A 516 25.51 20.27 13.54
CA ALA A 516 24.59 19.61 14.44
C ALA A 516 24.30 18.20 13.96
N ALA A 517 24.28 17.24 14.88
CA ALA A 517 23.86 15.86 14.67
C ALA A 517 22.52 15.62 15.35
N CYS A 518 21.52 15.15 14.61
CA CYS A 518 20.21 14.78 15.13
C CYS A 518 20.22 13.30 15.51
N ILE A 519 20.00 13.01 16.80
CA ILE A 519 20.18 11.69 17.41
C ILE A 519 18.80 11.10 17.73
N THR A 520 18.47 9.96 17.12
CA THR A 520 17.18 9.27 17.26
C THR A 520 17.17 8.21 18.36
N ALA A 521 18.32 7.59 18.65
CA ALA A 521 18.48 6.63 19.74
C ALA A 521 19.82 6.81 20.46
N GLY A 522 19.90 6.34 21.70
CA GLY A 522 21.03 6.61 22.61
C GLY A 522 20.81 7.92 23.37
N ASN A 523 21.78 8.84 23.29
CA ASN A 523 21.68 10.19 23.86
C ASN A 523 20.80 11.10 22.98
N LYS A 524 19.50 10.82 22.99
CA LYS A 524 18.47 11.43 22.13
C LYS A 524 18.45 12.96 22.24
N GLY A 525 18.43 13.63 21.09
CA GLY A 525 18.52 15.08 21.03
C GLY A 525 19.36 15.57 19.86
N ILE A 526 19.94 16.76 20.02
CA ILE A 526 20.81 17.40 19.04
C ILE A 526 22.17 17.67 19.68
N SER A 527 23.23 17.11 19.11
CA SER A 527 24.61 17.36 19.55
C SER A 527 25.32 18.28 18.56
N PHE A 528 25.96 19.33 19.08
CA PHE A 528 26.69 20.31 18.29
C PHE A 528 28.18 20.03 18.36
N TYR A 529 28.86 20.03 17.22
CA TYR A 529 30.28 19.73 17.10
C TYR A 529 31.02 20.86 16.41
N ASN A 530 32.24 21.12 16.87
CA ASN A 530 33.21 21.87 16.09
C ASN A 530 33.95 20.87 15.18
N ARG A 531 33.77 21.01 13.87
CA ARG A 531 34.28 20.10 12.84
C ARG A 531 35.80 19.98 12.87
N LEU A 532 36.52 21.10 12.93
CA LEU A 532 37.99 21.13 12.92
C LEU A 532 38.62 20.44 14.13
N THR A 533 38.05 20.66 15.32
CA THR A 533 38.56 20.06 16.56
C THR A 533 37.95 18.68 16.85
N LYS A 534 36.89 18.30 16.11
CA LYS A 534 36.06 17.11 16.31
C LYS A 534 35.46 16.99 17.71
N LYS A 535 35.36 18.11 18.45
CA LYS A 535 34.84 18.12 19.82
C LYS A 535 33.38 18.55 19.85
N MET A 536 32.59 17.85 20.67
CA MET A 536 31.24 18.28 21.02
C MET A 536 31.33 19.58 21.83
N ILE A 537 30.57 20.59 21.42
CA ILE A 537 30.52 21.92 22.05
C ILE A 537 29.20 22.19 22.77
N GLY A 538 28.20 21.34 22.55
CA GLY A 538 26.89 21.43 23.18
C GLY A 538 25.98 20.25 22.87
N HIS A 539 24.95 20.05 23.70
CA HIS A 539 23.93 19.04 23.48
C HIS A 539 22.58 19.53 24.01
N PHE A 540 21.55 19.41 23.19
CA PHE A 540 20.16 19.65 23.53
C PHE A 540 19.44 18.30 23.65
N SER A 541 19.07 17.91 24.87
CA SER A 541 18.30 16.69 25.10
C SER A 541 16.81 16.94 24.90
N THR A 542 16.13 15.96 24.29
CA THR A 542 14.68 15.95 24.08
C THR A 542 13.97 14.88 24.92
N GLY A 543 14.69 14.32 25.92
CA GLY A 543 14.19 13.24 26.77
C GLY A 543 14.00 11.96 25.97
N ASP A 544 12.78 11.42 25.97
CA ASP A 544 12.45 10.15 25.31
C ASP A 544 12.23 10.28 23.80
N TRP A 545 12.20 11.49 23.26
CA TRP A 545 11.99 11.73 21.83
C TRP A 545 13.31 11.68 21.07
N GLY A 546 13.41 10.89 20.01
CA GLY A 546 14.51 10.96 19.06
C GLY A 546 14.34 12.13 18.10
N VAL A 547 15.44 12.72 17.61
CA VAL A 547 15.38 13.82 16.62
C VAL A 547 15.72 13.27 15.23
N LYS A 548 14.76 13.35 14.31
CA LYS A 548 14.90 12.93 12.92
C LYS A 548 15.72 13.94 12.12
N ASP A 549 15.32 15.20 12.20
CA ASP A 549 15.99 16.28 11.49
C ASP A 549 15.75 17.63 12.18
N MET A 550 16.46 18.67 11.76
CA MET A 550 16.25 20.03 12.29
C MET A 550 16.40 21.08 11.19
N ALA A 551 15.99 22.32 11.45
CA ALA A 551 16.30 23.43 10.56
C ALA A 551 16.49 24.71 11.36
N MET A 552 17.57 25.44 11.05
CA MET A 552 17.79 26.78 11.58
C MET A 552 16.79 27.74 10.93
N LEU A 553 16.14 28.62 11.71
CA LEU A 553 15.29 29.67 11.12
C LEU A 553 16.10 30.63 10.23
N ALA A 554 17.36 30.85 10.60
CA ALA A 554 18.41 31.45 9.80
C ALA A 554 19.76 31.01 10.36
N LEU A 555 20.84 30.99 9.56
CA LEU A 555 22.16 30.54 10.02
C LEU A 555 22.74 31.37 11.19
N ASP A 556 22.30 32.62 11.36
CA ASP A 556 22.68 33.47 12.50
C ASP A 556 21.56 33.60 13.55
N SER A 557 20.49 32.82 13.40
CA SER A 557 19.38 32.78 14.36
C SER A 557 19.81 32.10 15.65
N ASP A 558 19.27 32.57 16.77
CA ASP A 558 19.32 31.85 18.04
C ASP A 558 18.19 30.83 18.18
N ARG A 559 17.55 30.46 17.07
CA ARG A 559 16.39 29.56 17.03
C ARG A 559 16.46 28.56 15.89
N PHE A 560 16.01 27.35 16.20
CA PHE A 560 15.81 26.26 15.25
C PHE A 560 14.50 25.53 15.53
N ILE A 561 14.06 24.73 14.56
CA ILE A 561 12.95 23.79 14.69
C ILE A 561 13.52 22.37 14.62
N ALA A 562 13.14 21.51 15.55
CA ALA A 562 13.51 20.10 15.55
C ALA A 562 12.29 19.21 15.30
N VAL A 563 12.47 18.20 14.44
CA VAL A 563 11.47 17.16 14.15
C VAL A 563 11.72 15.98 15.07
N CYS A 564 10.84 15.76 16.03
CA CYS A 564 11.01 14.75 17.08
C CYS A 564 10.02 13.59 16.95
N THR A 565 10.46 12.36 17.20
CA THR A 565 9.64 11.12 17.17
C THR A 565 9.87 10.26 18.42
N LYS A 566 8.83 9.56 18.91
CA LYS A 566 8.96 8.61 20.04
C LYS A 566 9.41 7.21 19.59
N SER A 567 9.09 6.81 18.37
CA SER A 567 9.45 5.51 17.80
C SER A 567 10.43 5.69 16.65
N ASN A 568 11.45 4.81 16.60
CA ASN A 568 12.26 4.69 15.40
C ASN A 568 11.42 4.00 14.33
N VAL A 569 11.32 4.65 13.17
CA VAL A 569 10.66 4.11 11.98
C VAL A 569 11.34 2.78 11.62
N GLY A 570 10.56 1.69 11.50
CA GLY A 570 10.99 0.45 10.86
C GLY A 570 11.04 -0.84 11.68
N GLN A 571 10.50 -0.89 12.90
CA GLN A 571 10.47 -2.16 13.68
C GLN A 571 9.08 -2.65 14.14
N ASP A 572 8.02 -1.84 14.13
CA ASP A 572 6.70 -2.29 14.62
C ASP A 572 5.52 -1.70 13.86
N LEU A 573 4.71 -2.59 13.26
CA LEU A 573 3.50 -2.32 12.46
C LEU A 573 2.31 -1.83 13.31
N LYS A 574 2.43 -1.82 14.65
CA LYS A 574 1.33 -1.50 15.58
C LYS A 574 1.47 -0.16 16.30
N THR A 575 2.51 0.62 16.04
CA THR A 575 2.75 1.88 16.78
C THR A 575 2.03 3.07 16.14
N GLU A 576 1.19 3.76 16.91
CA GLU A 576 0.71 5.11 16.56
C GLU A 576 1.94 6.02 16.39
N HIS A 577 2.11 6.60 15.20
CA HIS A 577 3.20 7.53 14.91
C HIS A 577 2.80 8.92 15.36
N ALA A 578 3.69 9.65 16.03
CA ALA A 578 3.45 11.04 16.38
C ALA A 578 4.75 11.82 16.23
N ILE A 579 4.67 12.95 15.54
CA ILE A 579 5.77 13.89 15.39
C ILE A 579 5.52 15.08 16.29
N ASN A 580 6.53 15.50 17.04
CA ASN A 580 6.50 16.75 17.78
C ASN A 580 7.52 17.71 17.16
N LEU A 581 7.06 18.86 16.67
CA LEU A 581 7.94 19.94 16.21
C LEU A 581 8.25 20.85 17.39
N LEU A 582 9.53 20.91 17.77
CA LEU A 582 10.00 21.77 18.86
C LEU A 582 10.65 23.03 18.30
N VAL A 583 10.13 24.21 18.62
CA VAL A 583 10.81 25.48 18.36
C VAL A 583 11.70 25.81 19.55
N VAL A 584 13.02 25.81 19.35
CA VAL A 584 14.00 25.89 20.43
C VAL A 584 14.82 27.17 20.30
N GLN A 585 14.97 27.90 21.41
CA GLN A 585 15.91 29.01 21.55
C GLN A 585 17.22 28.55 22.19
N THR A 586 18.35 29.00 21.65
CA THR A 586 19.69 28.87 22.25
C THR A 586 20.21 30.21 22.76
N SER A 587 21.19 30.20 23.66
CA SER A 587 21.84 31.43 24.15
C SER A 587 22.75 32.07 23.09
N LYS A 588 22.53 33.35 22.76
CA LYS A 588 23.31 34.15 21.76
C LYS A 588 24.81 34.35 22.06
N TRP A 589 25.34 33.90 23.19
CA TRP A 589 26.73 34.20 23.58
C TRP A 589 27.72 33.24 22.89
N LEU A 590 28.40 33.75 21.86
CA LEU A 590 29.64 33.21 21.25
C LEU A 590 29.73 31.68 21.24
N PHE A 591 29.02 31.04 20.30
CA PHE A 591 29.19 29.63 19.91
C PHE A 591 29.06 28.58 21.03
N ARG A 592 28.50 28.95 22.17
CA ARG A 592 28.34 28.07 23.33
C ARG A 592 26.90 27.58 23.39
N PHE A 593 26.63 26.51 22.65
CA PHE A 593 25.40 25.70 22.69
C PHE A 593 25.21 25.05 24.09
N LYS A 594 25.00 25.89 25.11
CA LYS A 594 25.02 25.50 26.53
C LYS A 594 23.67 25.62 27.22
N ARG A 595 22.76 26.43 26.68
CA ARG A 595 21.42 26.64 27.24
C ARG A 595 20.41 26.62 26.11
N PHE A 596 19.41 25.78 26.27
CA PHE A 596 18.31 25.60 25.32
C PHE A 596 16.99 25.80 26.04
N LYS A 597 16.04 26.43 25.36
CA LYS A 597 14.69 26.65 25.86
C LYS A 597 13.70 26.32 24.74
N VAL A 598 12.85 25.31 24.95
CA VAL A 598 11.69 25.09 24.09
C VAL A 598 10.73 26.26 24.28
N ILE A 599 10.41 26.96 23.19
CA ILE A 599 9.51 28.13 23.19
C ILE A 599 8.09 27.72 22.81
N SER A 600 7.96 26.79 21.86
CA SER A 600 6.69 26.23 21.41
C SER A 600 6.87 24.79 20.93
N GLU A 601 5.77 24.05 20.99
CA GLU A 601 5.67 22.65 20.56
C GLU A 601 4.44 22.49 19.67
N PHE A 602 4.54 21.67 18.64
CA PHE A 602 3.44 21.39 17.73
C PHE A 602 3.38 19.90 17.42
N LEU A 603 2.32 19.24 17.89
CA LEU A 603 2.10 17.81 17.71
C LEU A 603 1.37 17.55 16.39
N ILE A 604 1.92 16.65 15.59
CA ILE A 604 1.33 16.14 14.35
C ILE A 604 1.04 14.64 14.58
N PRO A 605 -0.24 14.26 14.76
CA PRO A 605 -0.61 12.85 14.96
C PRO A 605 -0.55 12.08 13.64
N ASP A 606 -0.22 10.78 13.74
CA ASP A 606 -0.30 9.77 12.69
C ASP A 606 0.55 10.03 11.42
N GLU A 607 1.60 10.85 11.53
CA GLU A 607 2.52 11.16 10.43
C GLU A 607 3.96 10.64 10.67
N SER A 608 4.68 10.36 9.59
CA SER A 608 6.12 10.03 9.57
C SER A 608 6.87 11.10 8.78
N ILE A 609 7.52 12.02 9.50
CA ILE A 609 8.25 13.14 8.91
C ILE A 609 9.75 12.87 9.03
N GLU A 610 10.44 12.87 7.89
CA GLU A 610 11.86 12.49 7.83
C GLU A 610 12.80 13.69 7.78
N THR A 611 12.45 14.72 7.02
CA THR A 611 13.28 15.94 6.89
C THR A 611 12.45 17.21 6.97
N ILE A 612 13.13 18.30 7.33
CA ILE A 612 12.60 19.65 7.40
C ILE A 612 13.49 20.60 6.61
N GLN A 613 12.88 21.47 5.81
CA GLN A 613 13.58 22.58 5.15
C GLN A 613 12.86 23.89 5.42
N ILE A 614 13.61 24.97 5.63
CA ILE A 614 13.05 26.32 5.84
C ILE A 614 13.56 27.26 4.74
N ARG A 615 12.63 27.98 4.11
CA ARG A 615 12.93 29.08 3.19
C ARG A 615 11.96 30.23 3.40
N GLY A 616 12.52 31.41 3.66
CA GLY A 616 11.73 32.57 4.05
C GLY A 616 10.94 32.26 5.31
N GLU A 617 9.62 32.46 5.25
CA GLU A 617 8.69 32.13 6.35
C GLU A 617 8.11 30.71 6.25
N TYR A 618 8.42 29.97 5.17
CA TYR A 618 7.84 28.67 4.89
C TYR A 618 8.73 27.52 5.35
N ILE A 619 8.09 26.46 5.80
CA ILE A 619 8.67 25.21 6.25
C ILE A 619 8.11 24.10 5.36
N PHE A 620 8.98 23.26 4.85
CA PHE A 620 8.65 22.11 4.01
C PHE A 620 9.04 20.86 4.76
N LEU A 621 8.06 19.99 5.01
CA LEU A 621 8.22 18.76 5.78
C LEU A 621 8.00 17.57 4.85
N ALA A 622 9.01 16.72 4.68
CA ALA A 622 8.89 15.50 3.90
C ALA A 622 8.12 14.43 4.68
N CYS A 623 6.86 14.22 4.30
CA CYS A 623 5.95 13.31 4.99
C CYS A 623 5.83 11.98 4.25
N GLN A 624 6.50 10.94 4.77
CA GLN A 624 6.49 9.63 4.14
C GLN A 624 5.15 8.93 4.23
N SER A 625 4.47 8.96 5.38
CA SER A 625 3.15 8.34 5.62
C SER A 625 2.11 8.77 4.59
N ALA A 626 2.08 10.07 4.29
CA ALA A 626 1.12 10.71 3.40
C ALA A 626 1.59 10.82 1.93
N ASP A 627 2.81 10.39 1.60
CA ASP A 627 3.40 10.55 0.25
C ASP A 627 3.38 12.04 -0.23
N SER A 628 3.60 12.96 0.72
CA SER A 628 3.38 14.40 0.52
C SER A 628 4.48 15.27 1.14
N ILE A 629 4.57 16.53 0.70
CA ILE A 629 5.32 17.59 1.40
C ILE A 629 4.30 18.45 2.14
N THR A 630 4.30 18.41 3.46
CA THR A 630 3.49 19.34 4.26
C THR A 630 4.18 20.70 4.29
N VAL A 631 3.46 21.74 3.86
CA VAL A 631 3.95 23.12 3.87
C VAL A 631 3.36 23.83 5.08
N MET A 632 4.22 24.38 5.93
CA MET A 632 3.83 25.21 7.05
C MET A 632 4.41 26.60 6.92
N ARG A 633 3.87 27.56 7.66
CA ARG A 633 4.44 28.89 7.83
C ARG A 633 4.76 29.11 9.30
N HIS A 634 5.92 29.71 9.56
CA HIS A 634 6.27 30.17 10.90
C HIS A 634 6.00 31.67 11.03
N GLU A 635 5.28 32.06 12.08
CA GLU A 635 5.01 33.47 12.36
C GLU A 635 5.01 33.71 13.87
N ASN A 636 5.83 34.63 14.36
CA ASN A 636 5.95 34.98 15.78
C ASN A 636 6.18 33.80 16.75
N GLY A 637 6.82 32.71 16.28
CA GLY A 637 7.10 31.50 17.07
C GLY A 637 5.98 30.46 17.05
N ASN A 638 4.90 30.71 16.30
CA ASN A 638 3.85 29.72 16.02
C ASN A 638 4.05 29.10 14.65
N LEU A 639 3.53 27.88 14.48
CA LEU A 639 3.56 27.14 13.23
C LEU A 639 2.13 26.90 12.75
N TYR A 640 1.87 27.09 11.46
CA TYR A 640 0.57 26.90 10.84
C TYR A 640 0.72 26.07 9.57
N LYS A 641 -0.05 24.99 9.42
CA LYS A 641 -0.13 24.27 8.14
C LYS A 641 -0.80 25.18 7.10
N VAL A 642 -0.14 25.37 5.97
CA VAL A 642 -0.59 26.23 4.87
C VAL A 642 -1.07 25.38 3.69
N ASP A 643 -0.35 24.31 3.39
CA ASP A 643 -0.65 23.46 2.24
C ASP A 643 -0.10 22.04 2.44
N GLU A 644 -0.47 21.14 1.56
CA GLU A 644 0.09 19.79 1.47
C GLU A 644 0.28 19.38 0.01
N LEU A 645 1.53 19.37 -0.44
CA LEU A 645 1.88 19.08 -1.82
C LEU A 645 1.94 17.58 -2.04
N GLN A 646 1.07 17.08 -2.89
CA GLN A 646 0.94 15.66 -3.19
C GLN A 646 1.78 15.24 -4.40
N GLY A 647 1.80 13.91 -4.61
CA GLY A 647 2.34 13.28 -5.81
C GLY A 647 3.75 12.73 -5.65
N PHE A 648 4.33 12.78 -4.46
CA PHE A 648 5.64 12.19 -4.16
C PHE A 648 5.49 10.69 -3.86
N SER A 649 6.61 9.98 -3.74
CA SER A 649 6.60 8.57 -3.36
C SER A 649 7.63 8.35 -2.28
N PHE A 650 7.16 8.22 -1.04
CA PHE A 650 7.98 8.22 0.16
C PHE A 650 8.99 9.37 0.14
N PRO A 651 8.54 10.63 0.12
CA PRO A 651 9.46 11.76 0.13
C PRO A 651 10.36 11.67 1.36
N HIS A 652 11.67 11.74 1.15
CA HIS A 652 12.65 11.62 2.23
C HIS A 652 13.36 12.95 2.47
N GLY A 653 14.01 13.50 1.44
CA GLY A 653 14.67 14.80 1.47
C GLY A 653 13.88 15.82 0.66
N VAL A 654 13.86 17.07 1.14
CA VAL A 654 13.32 18.22 0.41
C VAL A 654 14.28 19.41 0.49
N ASP A 655 14.42 20.14 -0.61
CA ASP A 655 15.11 21.42 -0.63
C ASP A 655 14.50 22.40 -1.65
N ILE A 656 14.78 23.69 -1.45
CA ILE A 656 14.32 24.79 -2.29
C ILE A 656 15.55 25.53 -2.85
N SER A 657 15.55 25.79 -4.17
CA SER A 657 16.67 26.43 -4.87
C SER A 657 17.01 27.80 -4.29
N PRO A 658 18.26 28.28 -4.44
CA PRO A 658 18.66 29.59 -3.92
C PRO A 658 17.81 30.76 -4.46
N ASP A 659 17.43 30.72 -5.73
CA ASP A 659 16.50 31.69 -6.33
C ASP A 659 15.01 31.50 -5.95
N GLY A 660 14.72 30.46 -5.17
CA GLY A 660 13.39 30.15 -4.66
C GLY A 660 12.40 29.60 -5.68
N LYS A 661 12.81 29.35 -6.94
CA LYS A 661 11.90 28.94 -8.01
C LYS A 661 11.66 27.44 -8.09
N TRP A 662 12.54 26.62 -7.52
CA TRP A 662 12.47 25.17 -7.67
C TRP A 662 12.48 24.47 -6.32
N MET A 663 11.68 23.42 -6.21
CA MET A 663 11.68 22.47 -5.10
C MET A 663 12.19 21.13 -5.62
N ALA A 664 13.21 20.59 -4.99
CA ALA A 664 13.70 19.24 -5.22
C ALA A 664 13.24 18.33 -4.08
N VAL A 665 12.68 17.18 -4.43
CA VAL A 665 12.25 16.15 -3.48
C VAL A 665 12.89 14.83 -3.86
N ALA A 666 13.70 14.27 -2.96
CA ALA A 666 14.22 12.92 -3.08
C ALA A 666 13.10 11.93 -2.72
N ASN A 667 12.73 11.10 -3.69
CA ASN A 667 11.65 10.11 -3.58
C ASN A 667 12.27 8.74 -3.33
N TYR A 668 12.13 8.29 -2.10
CA TYR A 668 12.61 6.99 -1.64
C TYR A 668 11.90 5.85 -2.38
N GLY A 669 10.62 6.03 -2.74
CA GLY A 669 9.79 5.00 -3.36
C GLY A 669 10.02 4.81 -4.87
N THR A 670 10.52 5.82 -5.57
CA THR A 670 10.75 5.78 -7.04
C THR A 670 12.22 5.90 -7.44
N SER A 671 13.14 5.97 -6.48
CA SER A 671 14.58 6.10 -6.73
C SER A 671 14.93 7.29 -7.62
N SER A 672 14.30 8.44 -7.34
CA SER A 672 14.46 9.63 -8.16
C SER A 672 14.41 10.92 -7.34
N VAL A 673 15.05 11.95 -7.86
CA VAL A 673 14.79 13.33 -7.42
C VAL A 673 13.76 13.92 -8.35
N ARG A 674 12.68 14.44 -7.77
CA ARG A 674 11.66 15.18 -8.49
C ARG A 674 11.87 16.67 -8.27
N ILE A 675 11.97 17.42 -9.36
CA ILE A 675 12.08 18.89 -9.34
C ILE A 675 10.78 19.48 -9.84
N ARG A 676 10.21 20.38 -9.05
CA ARG A 676 8.95 21.07 -9.29
C ARG A 676 9.14 22.57 -9.15
N GLU A 677 8.36 23.36 -9.89
CA GLU A 677 8.31 24.82 -9.67
C GLU A 677 7.73 25.13 -8.29
N ASN A 678 8.44 25.93 -7.50
CA ASN A 678 8.00 26.35 -6.18
C ASN A 678 7.06 27.55 -6.31
N THR A 679 5.85 27.41 -5.77
CA THR A 679 4.80 28.44 -5.79
C THR A 679 4.76 29.29 -4.52
N PHE A 680 5.57 28.97 -3.50
CA PHE A 680 5.63 29.69 -2.24
C PHE A 680 6.70 30.77 -2.27
N PRO A 681 6.40 32.02 -1.87
CA PRO A 681 7.38 33.10 -1.89
C PRO A 681 8.50 32.82 -0.88
N VAL A 682 9.74 32.93 -1.36
CA VAL A 682 10.97 32.71 -0.58
C VAL A 682 11.51 34.02 0.00
#